data_AF-A0A962BYF8-F1
#
_entry.id   AF-A0A962BYF8-F1
#
_cell.length_a   1.000
_cell.length_b   1.000
_cell.length_c   1.000
_cell.angle_alpha   90.00
_cell.angle_beta   90.00
_cell.angle_gamma   90.00
#
_symmetry.space_group_name_H-M   'P 1'
#
loop_
_entity.id
_entity.type
_entity.pdbx_description
1 polymer ?
#
loop_
_entity_poly.entity_id
_entity_poly.type
_entity_poly.pdbx_seq_one_letter_code
_entity_poly.pdbx_strand_id
1 'polypeptide(L)'
;MKVYFFALLGFIGLGCSPLLAMDVYTFTSGGTTGNVGPDQATMDTAYTGTNLEGNVTVNAGIQEWVVPTTALYRVEAFGGQGWGDFGGRGAHISGEFPLTAGDTIRVLVGQKAGPYLSYPSTTYNHQFGGGGGSFVMLVDPMDAGNLAADTPLVIAGGGGGNHGLDWVATADGQTTEAGASGANASIIGAGGTDGMGGQQATAADGGGGLLTDGAGAGAQGQAYVNGGLGGIDEGTGGFGAGGGTSSWNNYRGGGGGGYSGGGGGNNSGSCCPAGGGGGSYNGGANPVNLPGVQLGDGQVVISIVTGPPDLSKAFAPNFVAPGSTTLLTFLLDSSFNVDPATNLAFTDNLPAGLVLATPANASSTCNGTLTADDGASLVSLAGGSIPAGGSCEISVDVYADTVGSYHNVSSVLDSNFGFGTNPAMATLEVSPMPTFSMAFAPSVAAPGDVVGLSLSIDASATTVDVTDIAFTDNLPSGMTIATPANLVSSCGGTATAVEGTTVVELTDGLVPSGGSCEITVNVSTAMPGGYDNVTSPLSSNFQNIEPANATLIVSTAPGFGKTFLPDTTVPGQTVTLTFTIDNSFNAVDATNLLFTDNFPVGMTVATPTNAYNNCGGSLTANEGGAFIALSGGTAMAGGSCSVSVDVATAQSGVYNNISGNLTSNLGNSGNASDSLSVVNATSRTVTDTGDDGDGVCDASCTLRDAVAASFSGDTVDFSPLLPQPVVVELTGPPITVDVSMAIEANAGVRTAVRRAGGSGRLLEVLSNGNLRVTGVDFEQGTEAPTALGAGAMGGAIHTSSGSTLEIIDGTFRENSASGSGAGTAGVPGGSAAGGAIYADGDLLLRNCAFVENVASGGSGRSGGTSTTAGGSANGGAIHANGLLDILNCTFAANQASGGAGGNGANDGMGGPGGNGSNGGAASGGAISASASADMSMAFATLIENHVSAGAGGSGGAGTPPGTDGAAGATSGAAIESGASTLVNTSVVAGNQGGDSCSGAGFSLRSENQVDDISCPGNVSAGLAMEFAPIVYGMDSPNYQPLPNSVVVDTSPDCLDATGMEVVEDDQLGAIRPMTNGGVPACDFGAVELSPELFSDGFEGAMPPP
;
A
#
# COMPACT_ATOMS: atom_id res chain seq x y z
N MET A 1 -60.79 60.12 -30.28
CA MET A 1 -59.73 60.54 -29.33
C MET A 1 -58.48 60.73 -30.16
N LYS A 2 -57.94 61.95 -30.19
CA LYS A 2 -56.98 62.46 -31.18
C LYS A 2 -55.66 62.73 -30.45
N VAL A 3 -54.55 62.31 -31.06
CA VAL A 3 -53.15 62.76 -30.83
C VAL A 3 -52.42 62.21 -29.59
N TYR A 4 -51.60 61.16 -29.80
CA TYR A 4 -50.31 60.92 -29.13
C TYR A 4 -49.42 60.08 -30.08
N PHE A 5 -48.96 60.69 -31.18
CA PHE A 5 -47.95 60.11 -32.06
C PHE A 5 -47.27 61.31 -32.73
N PHE A 6 -46.21 61.85 -32.12
CA PHE A 6 -45.17 62.75 -32.64
C PHE A 6 -44.56 63.53 -31.48
N ALA A 7 -43.50 62.99 -30.87
CA ALA A 7 -42.54 63.74 -30.06
C ALA A 7 -41.20 63.01 -30.01
N LEU A 8 -40.53 62.91 -31.17
CA LEU A 8 -39.10 62.58 -31.22
C LEU A 8 -38.47 63.21 -32.46
N LEU A 9 -38.26 64.53 -32.44
CA LEU A 9 -37.33 65.25 -33.31
C LEU A 9 -37.26 66.70 -32.83
N GLY A 10 -36.25 67.04 -32.03
CA GLY A 10 -36.04 68.42 -31.62
C GLY A 10 -35.19 68.65 -30.36
N PHE A 11 -34.01 68.05 -30.26
CA PHE A 11 -32.90 68.58 -29.46
C PHE A 11 -31.59 68.29 -30.17
N ILE A 12 -31.15 69.24 -31.01
CA ILE A 12 -29.76 69.34 -31.46
C ILE A 12 -29.11 70.38 -30.56
N GLY A 13 -28.09 69.97 -29.80
CA GLY A 13 -27.22 70.92 -29.13
C GLY A 13 -26.49 70.42 -27.88
N LEU A 14 -25.86 69.25 -27.92
CA LEU A 14 -24.63 68.90 -27.18
C LEU A 14 -24.23 67.46 -27.60
N GLY A 15 -23.00 67.31 -28.09
CA GLY A 15 -22.35 66.09 -28.63
C GLY A 15 -23.13 64.78 -28.54
N CYS A 16 -23.97 64.51 -29.54
CA CYS A 16 -24.59 63.21 -29.74
C CYS A 16 -23.61 62.36 -30.56
N SER A 17 -22.94 61.40 -29.91
CA SER A 17 -22.34 60.25 -30.57
C SER A 17 -23.39 59.60 -31.48
N PRO A 18 -23.04 59.07 -32.66
CA PRO A 18 -24.03 58.41 -33.50
C PRO A 18 -24.71 57.32 -32.67
N LEU A 19 -26.02 57.44 -32.46
CA LEU A 19 -26.85 56.35 -31.96
C LEU A 19 -26.65 55.21 -32.96
N LEU A 20 -25.86 54.21 -32.59
CA LEU A 20 -25.59 53.03 -33.41
C LEU A 20 -26.95 52.41 -33.75
N ALA A 21 -27.18 52.14 -35.02
CA ALA A 21 -28.40 51.50 -35.48
C ALA A 21 -28.51 50.13 -34.80
N MET A 22 -29.54 49.95 -33.97
CA MET A 22 -29.85 48.64 -33.39
C MET A 22 -30.32 47.73 -34.53
N ASP A 23 -29.78 46.52 -34.64
CA ASP A 23 -30.26 45.56 -35.63
C ASP A 23 -31.68 45.13 -35.24
N VAL A 24 -32.63 45.38 -36.14
CA VAL A 24 -34.06 45.04 -35.98
C VAL A 24 -34.45 44.11 -37.11
N TYR A 25 -34.92 42.91 -36.77
CA TYR A 25 -35.40 41.87 -37.68
C TYR A 25 -36.92 41.81 -37.63
N THR A 26 -37.61 42.04 -38.76
CA THR A 26 -39.08 42.07 -38.81
C THR A 26 -39.61 40.94 -39.70
N PHE A 27 -40.26 39.96 -39.08
CA PHE A 27 -40.87 38.82 -39.73
C PHE A 27 -42.35 39.07 -40.03
N THR A 28 -42.79 38.72 -41.23
CA THR A 28 -44.17 38.95 -41.71
C THR A 28 -44.75 37.70 -42.37
N SER A 29 -46.03 37.73 -42.75
CA SER A 29 -46.67 36.69 -43.57
C SER A 29 -46.23 36.71 -45.06
N GLY A 30 -45.36 37.64 -45.48
CA GLY A 30 -45.03 37.82 -46.90
C GLY A 30 -46.22 38.25 -47.77
N GLY A 31 -47.32 38.68 -47.16
CA GLY A 31 -48.57 39.03 -47.83
C GLY A 31 -49.48 37.83 -48.12
N THR A 32 -49.15 36.62 -47.64
CA THR A 32 -50.08 35.48 -47.71
C THR A 32 -51.20 35.65 -46.69
N THR A 33 -52.42 35.27 -47.09
CA THR A 33 -53.61 35.30 -46.22
C THR A 33 -54.35 33.97 -46.32
N GLY A 34 -54.98 33.52 -45.23
CA GLY A 34 -55.77 32.28 -45.19
C GLY A 34 -55.18 31.24 -44.25
N ASN A 35 -55.37 29.96 -44.56
CA ASN A 35 -55.09 28.85 -43.65
C ASN A 35 -53.69 28.23 -43.75
N VAL A 36 -52.93 28.56 -44.80
CA VAL A 36 -51.59 28.02 -45.06
C VAL A 36 -50.56 29.14 -45.02
N GLY A 37 -49.39 28.87 -44.44
CA GLY A 37 -48.27 29.81 -44.38
C GLY A 37 -47.61 30.10 -45.74
N PRO A 38 -46.71 31.10 -45.80
CA PRO A 38 -45.97 31.44 -47.02
C PRO A 38 -45.01 30.33 -47.45
N ASP A 39 -44.69 30.27 -48.74
CA ASP A 39 -43.60 29.44 -49.26
C ASP A 39 -42.27 30.22 -49.33
N GLN A 40 -41.17 29.53 -49.60
CA GLN A 40 -39.83 30.15 -49.66
C GLN A 40 -39.77 31.29 -50.67
N ALA A 41 -40.33 31.11 -51.88
CA ALA A 41 -40.26 32.12 -52.94
C ALA A 41 -41.01 33.42 -52.58
N THR A 42 -42.12 33.28 -51.84
CA THR A 42 -42.86 34.42 -51.30
C THR A 42 -42.01 35.20 -50.30
N MET A 43 -41.31 34.52 -49.40
CA MET A 43 -40.48 35.17 -48.38
C MET A 43 -39.20 35.79 -48.95
N ASP A 44 -38.55 35.14 -49.93
CA ASP A 44 -37.39 35.71 -50.63
C ASP A 44 -37.74 37.06 -51.29
N THR A 45 -38.94 37.16 -51.87
CA THR A 45 -39.45 38.40 -52.46
C THR A 45 -39.78 39.44 -51.38
N ALA A 46 -40.42 39.01 -50.28
CA ALA A 46 -40.83 39.91 -49.20
C ALA A 46 -39.64 40.53 -48.44
N TYR A 47 -38.52 39.81 -48.33
CA TYR A 47 -37.35 40.25 -47.56
C TYR A 47 -36.22 40.86 -48.39
N THR A 48 -36.38 40.96 -49.72
CA THR A 48 -35.39 41.64 -50.58
C THR A 48 -35.10 43.07 -50.07
N GLY A 49 -33.82 43.40 -49.87
CA GLY A 49 -33.36 44.71 -49.40
C GLY A 49 -33.46 44.90 -47.87
N THR A 50 -33.80 43.87 -47.10
CA THR A 50 -33.81 43.88 -45.63
C THR A 50 -32.65 43.06 -45.05
N ASN A 51 -32.42 43.12 -43.74
CA ASN A 51 -31.43 42.28 -43.06
C ASN A 51 -31.84 40.79 -42.95
N LEU A 52 -33.05 40.43 -43.40
CA LEU A 52 -33.52 39.05 -43.51
C LEU A 52 -33.28 38.44 -44.91
N GLU A 53 -32.84 39.23 -45.90
CA GLU A 53 -32.57 38.74 -47.26
C GLU A 53 -31.53 37.61 -47.25
N GLY A 54 -31.91 36.43 -47.74
CA GLY A 54 -31.03 35.25 -47.79
C GLY A 54 -30.73 34.61 -46.43
N ASN A 55 -31.30 35.11 -45.32
CA ASN A 55 -31.05 34.63 -43.96
C ASN A 55 -32.24 33.87 -43.34
N VAL A 56 -33.32 33.64 -44.11
CA VAL A 56 -34.53 32.95 -43.65
C VAL A 56 -34.85 31.76 -44.54
N THR A 57 -35.03 30.59 -43.92
CA THR A 57 -35.52 29.37 -44.60
C THR A 57 -36.96 29.10 -44.19
N VAL A 58 -37.81 28.64 -45.11
CA VAL A 58 -39.24 28.41 -44.85
C VAL A 58 -39.58 26.94 -45.01
N ASN A 59 -40.17 26.34 -43.97
CA ASN A 59 -40.68 24.97 -43.99
C ASN A 59 -42.15 24.95 -43.57
N ALA A 60 -43.03 24.51 -44.48
CA ALA A 60 -44.49 24.45 -44.26
C ALA A 60 -45.11 25.76 -43.72
N GLY A 61 -44.56 26.93 -44.09
CA GLY A 61 -45.04 28.23 -43.62
C GLY A 61 -44.35 28.80 -42.39
N ILE A 62 -43.53 28.01 -41.70
CA ILE A 62 -42.75 28.44 -40.54
C ILE A 62 -41.37 28.91 -41.03
N GLN A 63 -40.96 30.08 -40.56
CA GLN A 63 -39.71 30.73 -40.93
C GLN A 63 -38.62 30.37 -39.91
N GLU A 64 -37.48 29.89 -40.38
CA GLU A 64 -36.30 29.58 -39.58
C GLU A 64 -35.24 30.65 -39.80
N TRP A 65 -34.76 31.23 -38.70
CA TRP A 65 -33.73 32.27 -38.68
C TRP A 65 -32.65 31.91 -37.68
N VAL A 66 -31.40 32.05 -38.07
CA VAL A 66 -30.25 31.80 -37.21
C VAL A 66 -29.82 33.10 -36.57
N VAL A 67 -29.72 33.12 -35.24
CA VAL A 67 -29.27 34.27 -34.45
C VAL A 67 -27.84 34.64 -34.88
N PRO A 68 -27.59 35.86 -35.38
CA PRO A 68 -26.31 36.23 -35.98
C PRO A 68 -25.28 36.66 -34.95
N THR A 69 -25.69 37.07 -33.74
CA THR A 69 -24.80 37.59 -32.70
C THR A 69 -25.34 37.23 -31.33
N THR A 70 -24.46 36.80 -30.43
CA THR A 70 -24.84 36.56 -29.03
C THR A 70 -25.16 37.90 -28.38
N ALA A 71 -26.40 38.08 -27.94
CA ALA A 71 -26.87 39.32 -27.32
C ALA A 71 -28.14 39.09 -26.50
N LEU A 72 -28.54 40.09 -25.73
CA LEU A 72 -29.89 40.17 -25.20
C LEU A 72 -30.81 40.66 -26.31
N TYR A 73 -31.90 39.94 -26.59
CA TYR A 73 -32.86 40.28 -27.63
C TYR A 73 -34.23 40.58 -27.04
N ARG A 74 -34.85 41.70 -27.44
CA ARG A 74 -36.29 41.90 -27.31
C ARG A 74 -36.99 41.22 -28.47
N VAL A 75 -37.87 40.28 -28.14
CA VAL A 75 -38.73 39.58 -29.08
C VAL A 75 -40.16 40.06 -28.87
N GLU A 76 -40.83 40.45 -29.95
CA GLU A 76 -42.21 40.94 -29.96
C GLU A 76 -43.03 40.13 -30.96
N ALA A 77 -44.18 39.61 -30.54
CA ALA A 77 -45.10 38.87 -31.39
C ALA A 77 -46.49 39.51 -31.38
N PHE A 78 -47.12 39.55 -32.56
CA PHE A 78 -48.46 40.07 -32.77
C PHE A 78 -49.32 38.98 -33.42
N GLY A 79 -50.46 38.64 -32.82
CA GLY A 79 -51.38 37.63 -33.37
C GLY A 79 -52.19 38.14 -34.58
N GLY A 80 -52.70 37.22 -35.41
CA GLY A 80 -53.57 37.54 -36.53
C GLY A 80 -55.01 37.86 -36.12
N GLN A 81 -55.67 38.71 -36.89
CA GLN A 81 -57.07 39.11 -36.63
C GLN A 81 -58.07 38.02 -37.10
N GLY A 82 -59.14 37.80 -36.32
CA GLY A 82 -60.30 37.01 -36.73
C GLY A 82 -61.11 37.66 -37.86
N TRP A 83 -61.96 36.88 -38.52
CA TRP A 83 -62.79 37.36 -39.63
C TRP A 83 -64.02 38.12 -39.12
N GLY A 84 -64.46 39.13 -39.88
CA GLY A 84 -65.61 40.00 -39.59
C GLY A 84 -65.25 41.47 -39.35
N ASP A 85 -66.23 42.37 -39.47
CA ASP A 85 -66.05 43.82 -39.24
C ASP A 85 -65.56 44.14 -37.82
N PHE A 86 -65.95 43.29 -36.86
CA PHE A 86 -65.50 43.31 -35.46
C PHE A 86 -64.78 42.02 -35.06
N GLY A 87 -64.21 41.30 -36.03
CA GLY A 87 -63.35 40.14 -35.78
C GLY A 87 -62.27 40.48 -34.77
N GLY A 88 -62.06 39.58 -33.81
CA GLY A 88 -61.15 39.81 -32.71
C GLY A 88 -59.75 40.18 -33.19
N ARG A 89 -59.12 41.15 -32.54
CA ARG A 89 -57.75 41.59 -32.83
C ARG A 89 -56.75 40.65 -32.18
N GLY A 90 -55.59 40.45 -32.78
CA GLY A 90 -54.54 39.65 -32.16
C GLY A 90 -53.88 40.35 -30.97
N ALA A 91 -53.33 39.58 -30.04
CA ALA A 91 -52.56 40.10 -28.90
C ALA A 91 -51.18 40.63 -29.34
N HIS A 92 -50.56 41.47 -28.51
CA HIS A 92 -49.14 41.86 -28.60
C HIS A 92 -48.42 41.37 -27.34
N ILE A 93 -47.35 40.60 -27.54
CA ILE A 93 -46.58 39.96 -26.47
C ILE A 93 -45.10 40.23 -26.71
N SER A 94 -44.40 40.81 -25.74
CA SER A 94 -42.98 41.12 -25.82
C SER A 94 -42.22 40.67 -24.59
N GLY A 95 -41.05 40.07 -24.76
CA GLY A 95 -40.11 39.74 -23.69
C GLY A 95 -38.65 39.87 -24.14
N GLU A 96 -37.74 39.95 -23.18
CA GLU A 96 -36.30 39.96 -23.40
C GLU A 96 -35.68 38.59 -23.11
N PHE A 97 -34.79 38.15 -24.00
CA PHE A 97 -34.20 36.81 -23.97
C PHE A 97 -32.72 36.88 -24.30
N PRO A 98 -31.84 36.26 -23.49
CA PRO A 98 -30.46 36.03 -23.90
C PRO A 98 -30.45 34.98 -25.03
N LEU A 99 -29.99 35.36 -26.23
CA LEU A 99 -29.84 34.43 -27.36
C LEU A 99 -28.38 34.37 -27.78
N THR A 100 -27.94 33.17 -28.19
CA THR A 100 -26.56 32.89 -28.59
C THR A 100 -26.44 32.87 -30.10
N ALA A 101 -25.33 33.38 -30.65
CA ALA A 101 -25.04 33.25 -32.08
C ALA A 101 -25.05 31.79 -32.50
N GLY A 102 -25.80 31.47 -33.56
CA GLY A 102 -25.99 30.09 -34.04
C GLY A 102 -27.26 29.41 -33.54
N ASP A 103 -27.92 29.96 -32.51
CA ASP A 103 -29.25 29.48 -32.11
C ASP A 103 -30.23 29.64 -33.28
N THR A 104 -31.08 28.64 -33.49
CA THR A 104 -32.11 28.70 -34.54
C THR A 104 -33.45 29.05 -33.92
N ILE A 105 -34.07 30.12 -34.43
CA ILE A 105 -35.41 30.59 -34.02
C ILE A 105 -36.41 30.24 -35.11
N ARG A 106 -37.50 29.58 -34.71
CA ARG A 106 -38.69 29.38 -35.54
C ARG A 106 -39.72 30.46 -35.30
N VAL A 107 -40.16 31.06 -36.38
CA VAL A 107 -41.15 32.14 -36.40
C VAL A 107 -42.33 31.71 -37.27
N LEU A 108 -43.46 31.45 -36.62
CA LEU A 108 -44.75 31.30 -37.28
C LEU A 108 -45.49 32.63 -37.13
N VAL A 109 -45.75 33.32 -38.24
CA VAL A 109 -46.53 34.57 -38.22
C VAL A 109 -48.01 34.26 -38.44
N GLY A 110 -48.82 34.53 -37.43
CA GLY A 110 -50.26 34.29 -37.44
C GLY A 110 -50.96 35.13 -38.50
N GLN A 111 -51.72 34.51 -39.39
CA GLN A 111 -52.43 35.21 -40.46
C GLN A 111 -53.84 35.61 -40.04
N LYS A 112 -54.35 36.67 -40.68
CA LYS A 112 -55.76 37.03 -40.61
C LYS A 112 -56.60 35.88 -41.17
N ALA A 113 -57.70 35.58 -40.50
CA ALA A 113 -58.69 34.62 -41.01
C ALA A 113 -59.23 35.05 -42.39
N GLY A 114 -59.56 34.06 -43.23
CA GLY A 114 -59.97 34.28 -44.61
C GLY A 114 -61.49 34.40 -44.79
N PRO A 115 -61.95 35.00 -45.91
CA PRO A 115 -63.35 34.96 -46.30
C PRO A 115 -63.81 33.54 -46.68
N TYR A 116 -65.13 33.36 -46.73
CA TYR A 116 -65.81 32.13 -47.16
C TYR A 116 -65.29 31.56 -48.51
N LEU A 117 -64.86 30.29 -48.51
CA LEU A 117 -64.33 29.59 -49.71
C LEU A 117 -65.37 28.63 -50.31
N SER A 118 -66.11 29.10 -51.32
CA SER A 118 -66.68 28.30 -52.43
C SER A 118 -67.78 27.26 -52.15
N TYR A 119 -69.05 27.72 -52.11
CA TYR A 119 -70.24 27.02 -52.64
C TYR A 119 -71.10 28.06 -53.38
N PRO A 120 -71.83 27.75 -54.48
CA PRO A 120 -72.41 28.76 -55.38
C PRO A 120 -73.67 29.47 -54.83
N SER A 121 -73.78 29.72 -53.53
CA SER A 121 -74.96 30.33 -52.91
C SER A 121 -74.61 31.61 -52.15
N THR A 122 -75.13 32.74 -52.63
CA THR A 122 -75.11 34.05 -51.95
C THR A 122 -76.03 34.12 -50.72
N THR A 123 -76.42 32.98 -50.14
CA THR A 123 -77.45 32.89 -49.08
C THR A 123 -76.90 32.48 -47.71
N TYR A 124 -75.63 32.05 -47.61
CA TYR A 124 -75.05 31.49 -46.38
C TYR A 124 -73.64 32.04 -46.05
N ASN A 125 -73.53 33.35 -45.86
CA ASN A 125 -72.27 34.07 -45.62
C ASN A 125 -71.97 34.34 -44.13
N HIS A 126 -72.38 33.44 -43.22
CA HIS A 126 -72.32 33.65 -41.76
C HIS A 126 -71.25 32.80 -41.05
N GLN A 127 -70.16 32.47 -41.79
CA GLN A 127 -69.07 31.59 -41.36
C GLN A 127 -67.78 32.40 -41.17
N PHE A 128 -67.42 32.68 -39.90
CA PHE A 128 -66.34 33.61 -39.57
C PHE A 128 -65.23 32.84 -38.83
N GLY A 129 -64.09 32.63 -39.49
CA GLY A 129 -62.94 31.94 -38.92
C GLY A 129 -62.19 32.79 -37.89
N GLY A 130 -61.48 32.12 -36.99
CA GLY A 130 -60.53 32.74 -36.06
C GLY A 130 -59.17 32.99 -36.72
N GLY A 131 -58.52 34.10 -36.35
CA GLY A 131 -57.17 34.43 -36.76
C GLY A 131 -56.15 33.51 -36.09
N GLY A 132 -54.99 33.33 -36.73
CA GLY A 132 -53.93 32.50 -36.17
C GLY A 132 -53.08 33.24 -35.15
N GLY A 133 -52.51 32.51 -34.20
CA GLY A 133 -51.48 33.01 -33.29
C GLY A 133 -50.12 33.11 -33.97
N SER A 134 -49.26 33.98 -33.45
CA SER A 134 -47.85 34.08 -33.85
C SER A 134 -46.97 33.39 -32.81
N PHE A 135 -46.08 32.51 -33.25
CA PHE A 135 -45.21 31.70 -32.40
C PHE A 135 -43.75 32.03 -32.67
N VAL A 136 -43.00 32.34 -31.60
CA VAL A 136 -41.55 32.49 -31.65
C VAL A 136 -40.94 31.46 -30.71
N MET A 137 -40.19 30.52 -31.30
CA MET A 137 -39.74 29.30 -30.64
C MET A 137 -38.24 29.14 -30.80
N LEU A 138 -37.55 28.77 -29.73
CA LEU A 138 -36.15 28.35 -29.77
C LEU A 138 -36.09 26.86 -30.11
N VAL A 139 -35.39 26.53 -31.19
CA VAL A 139 -35.26 25.14 -31.65
C VAL A 139 -34.32 24.36 -30.73
N ASP A 140 -34.72 23.16 -30.33
CA ASP A 140 -33.80 22.20 -29.69
C ASP A 140 -32.82 21.66 -30.76
N PRO A 141 -31.51 21.94 -30.67
CA PRO A 141 -30.54 21.49 -31.65
C PRO A 141 -30.40 19.96 -31.71
N MET A 142 -30.82 19.23 -30.67
CA MET A 142 -30.77 17.76 -30.64
C MET A 142 -31.95 17.10 -31.37
N ASP A 143 -33.07 17.81 -31.57
CA ASP A 143 -34.27 17.28 -32.22
C ASP A 143 -34.91 18.32 -33.17
N ALA A 144 -34.08 18.98 -33.99
CA ALA A 144 -34.51 20.02 -34.91
C ALA A 144 -35.56 19.56 -35.95
N GLY A 145 -35.88 18.27 -36.06
CA GLY A 145 -36.98 17.78 -36.91
C GLY A 145 -38.36 17.80 -36.25
N ASN A 146 -38.43 18.07 -34.94
CA ASN A 146 -39.61 17.88 -34.11
C ASN A 146 -40.08 19.19 -33.47
N LEU A 147 -41.19 19.73 -33.96
CA LEU A 147 -41.78 20.97 -33.44
C LEU A 147 -42.21 20.87 -31.96
N ALA A 148 -42.42 19.66 -31.43
CA ALA A 148 -42.78 19.45 -30.02
C ALA A 148 -41.59 19.57 -29.06
N ALA A 149 -40.36 19.54 -29.57
CA ALA A 149 -39.15 19.76 -28.76
C ALA A 149 -38.78 21.25 -28.63
N ASP A 150 -39.37 22.12 -29.45
CA ASP A 150 -39.07 23.55 -29.45
C ASP A 150 -39.54 24.23 -28.15
N THR A 151 -38.71 25.12 -27.60
CA THR A 151 -39.04 25.90 -26.40
C THR A 151 -39.73 27.21 -26.79
N PRO A 152 -40.95 27.51 -26.29
CA PRO A 152 -41.60 28.78 -26.60
C PRO A 152 -40.88 29.97 -25.95
N LEU A 153 -40.59 31.01 -26.72
CA LEU A 153 -40.10 32.29 -26.22
C LEU A 153 -41.29 33.23 -25.97
N VAL A 154 -41.99 33.59 -27.04
CA VAL A 154 -43.25 34.34 -26.98
C VAL A 154 -44.26 33.78 -27.98
N ILE A 155 -45.53 33.74 -27.56
CA ILE A 155 -46.65 33.36 -28.42
C ILE A 155 -47.75 34.39 -28.23
N ALA A 156 -48.19 35.01 -29.32
CA ALA A 156 -49.28 35.97 -29.30
C ALA A 156 -50.56 35.34 -29.86
N GLY A 157 -51.62 35.29 -29.04
CA GLY A 157 -52.91 34.75 -29.43
C GLY A 157 -53.58 35.52 -30.56
N GLY A 158 -54.13 34.80 -31.54
CA GLY A 158 -54.97 35.32 -32.60
C GLY A 158 -56.39 35.59 -32.10
N GLY A 159 -57.10 36.49 -32.78
CA GLY A 159 -58.48 36.83 -32.41
C GLY A 159 -59.51 35.84 -32.98
N GLY A 160 -60.59 35.55 -32.24
CA GLY A 160 -61.72 34.76 -32.70
C GLY A 160 -62.56 35.45 -33.78
N GLY A 161 -63.23 34.67 -34.62
CA GLY A 161 -64.16 35.18 -35.63
C GLY A 161 -65.39 35.79 -34.97
N ASN A 162 -65.83 36.97 -35.42
CA ASN A 162 -66.94 37.68 -34.78
C ASN A 162 -67.98 38.14 -35.80
N HIS A 163 -69.15 37.51 -35.76
CA HIS A 163 -70.30 37.87 -36.60
C HIS A 163 -71.05 39.12 -36.09
N GLY A 164 -70.69 39.61 -34.90
CA GLY A 164 -71.28 40.73 -34.19
C GLY A 164 -71.36 42.05 -34.96
N LEU A 165 -72.32 42.88 -34.55
CA LEU A 165 -72.42 44.29 -34.93
C LEU A 165 -71.64 45.20 -33.97
N ASP A 166 -71.11 44.64 -32.89
CA ASP A 166 -70.33 45.31 -31.84
C ASP A 166 -69.09 44.49 -31.48
N TRP A 167 -68.11 45.15 -30.88
CA TRP A 167 -66.87 44.53 -30.40
C TRP A 167 -67.11 43.64 -29.17
N VAL A 168 -66.42 42.50 -29.12
CA VAL A 168 -66.48 41.53 -28.03
C VAL A 168 -65.06 41.29 -27.50
N ALA A 169 -64.78 41.69 -26.26
CA ALA A 169 -63.45 41.61 -25.67
C ALA A 169 -62.87 40.19 -25.62
N THR A 170 -63.71 39.17 -25.43
CA THR A 170 -63.27 37.77 -25.40
C THR A 170 -62.92 37.23 -26.78
N ALA A 171 -63.28 37.93 -27.86
CA ALA A 171 -62.86 37.58 -29.21
C ALA A 171 -61.43 38.05 -29.49
N ASP A 172 -60.91 39.06 -28.81
CA ASP A 172 -59.52 39.48 -28.99
C ASP A 172 -58.57 38.39 -28.50
N GLY A 173 -57.35 38.35 -29.03
CA GLY A 173 -56.27 37.53 -28.48
C GLY A 173 -56.03 37.90 -27.01
N GLN A 174 -55.92 36.89 -26.16
CA GLN A 174 -55.81 37.06 -24.71
C GLN A 174 -54.34 37.21 -24.30
N THR A 175 -54.05 37.94 -23.22
CA THR A 175 -52.69 38.04 -22.65
C THR A 175 -52.33 36.89 -21.73
N THR A 176 -53.32 36.11 -21.29
CA THR A 176 -53.14 34.91 -20.46
C THR A 176 -52.87 33.70 -21.33
N GLU A 177 -52.26 32.68 -20.75
CA GLU A 177 -52.05 31.38 -21.40
C GLU A 177 -53.36 30.68 -21.78
N ALA A 178 -54.43 30.91 -21.01
CA ALA A 178 -55.75 30.40 -21.35
C ALA A 178 -56.35 31.12 -22.55
N GLY A 179 -56.90 30.35 -23.49
CA GLY A 179 -57.77 30.87 -24.54
C GLY A 179 -59.12 31.29 -23.96
N ALA A 180 -59.79 32.22 -24.63
CA ALA A 180 -61.13 32.62 -24.25
C ALA A 180 -62.18 31.62 -24.78
N SER A 181 -63.29 31.48 -24.05
CA SER A 181 -64.47 30.78 -24.53
C SER A 181 -65.20 31.60 -25.58
N GLY A 182 -65.95 30.93 -26.46
CA GLY A 182 -66.90 31.61 -27.36
C GLY A 182 -67.93 32.45 -26.59
N ALA A 183 -68.47 33.48 -27.24
CA ALA A 183 -69.37 34.44 -26.62
C ALA A 183 -70.57 34.79 -27.51
N ASN A 184 -71.61 35.39 -26.91
CA ASN A 184 -72.85 35.80 -27.56
C ASN A 184 -73.53 34.69 -28.39
N ALA A 185 -73.39 33.44 -27.93
CA ALA A 185 -73.84 32.24 -28.62
C ALA A 185 -74.69 31.35 -27.72
N SER A 186 -75.62 30.60 -28.32
CA SER A 186 -76.47 29.60 -27.67
C SER A 186 -75.70 28.34 -27.29
N ILE A 187 -74.60 28.08 -27.99
CA ILE A 187 -73.63 27.03 -27.69
C ILE A 187 -72.24 27.67 -27.79
N ILE A 188 -71.46 27.52 -26.73
CA ILE A 188 -70.08 28.02 -26.63
C ILE A 188 -69.13 26.84 -26.40
N GLY A 189 -68.00 26.88 -27.06
CA GLY A 189 -66.84 26.08 -26.74
C GLY A 189 -66.02 26.79 -25.67
N ALA A 190 -65.50 26.04 -24.71
CA ALA A 190 -64.50 26.55 -23.78
C ALA A 190 -63.18 26.85 -24.51
N GLY A 191 -62.47 27.91 -24.10
CA GLY A 191 -61.08 28.08 -24.49
C GLY A 191 -60.20 26.98 -23.89
N GLY A 192 -59.08 26.69 -24.54
CA GLY A 192 -58.07 25.77 -24.03
C GLY A 192 -57.26 26.37 -22.88
N THR A 193 -56.60 25.50 -22.11
CA THR A 193 -55.65 25.85 -21.06
C THR A 193 -54.37 25.03 -21.24
N ASP A 194 -53.27 25.47 -20.63
CA ASP A 194 -52.02 24.71 -20.55
C ASP A 194 -51.51 24.20 -21.92
N GLY A 195 -51.62 25.03 -22.96
CA GLY A 195 -51.15 24.69 -24.30
C GLY A 195 -52.16 23.95 -25.18
N MET A 196 -53.35 23.63 -24.65
CA MET A 196 -54.35 22.81 -25.34
C MET A 196 -55.21 23.61 -26.32
N GLY A 197 -55.74 22.92 -27.32
CA GLY A 197 -56.72 23.48 -28.26
C GLY A 197 -58.06 23.81 -27.61
N GLY A 198 -58.77 24.78 -28.19
CA GLY A 198 -60.10 25.18 -27.75
C GLY A 198 -61.18 24.15 -28.11
N GLN A 199 -62.29 24.18 -27.38
CA GLN A 199 -63.40 23.26 -27.61
C GLN A 199 -64.32 23.77 -28.73
N GLN A 200 -64.97 22.83 -29.42
CA GLN A 200 -65.95 23.14 -30.47
C GLN A 200 -67.29 23.57 -29.88
N ALA A 201 -68.01 24.43 -30.61
CA ALA A 201 -69.43 24.70 -30.43
C ALA A 201 -70.19 24.11 -31.62
N THR A 202 -70.50 22.81 -31.58
CA THR A 202 -71.00 22.02 -32.72
C THR A 202 -70.01 22.06 -33.89
N ALA A 203 -70.34 22.68 -35.02
CA ALA A 203 -69.46 22.83 -36.18
C ALA A 203 -68.83 24.24 -36.27
N ALA A 204 -68.69 24.91 -35.12
CA ALA A 204 -67.83 26.07 -34.97
C ALA A 204 -66.62 25.57 -34.18
N ASP A 205 -65.49 25.44 -34.85
CA ASP A 205 -64.40 24.63 -34.36
C ASP A 205 -63.44 25.49 -33.53
N GLY A 206 -62.79 24.85 -32.56
CA GLY A 206 -61.81 25.50 -31.71
C GLY A 206 -60.54 25.86 -32.48
N GLY A 207 -59.86 26.91 -32.03
CA GLY A 207 -58.47 27.14 -32.42
C GLY A 207 -57.57 26.05 -31.84
N GLY A 208 -56.46 25.77 -32.52
CA GLY A 208 -55.40 24.93 -31.96
C GLY A 208 -54.54 25.70 -30.96
N GLY A 209 -53.94 24.95 -30.04
CA GLY A 209 -52.96 25.48 -29.09
C GLY A 209 -51.53 25.23 -29.54
N LEU A 210 -50.60 25.28 -28.59
CA LEU A 210 -49.23 24.83 -28.76
C LEU A 210 -49.19 23.31 -28.97
N LEU A 211 -49.87 22.55 -28.09
CA LEU A 211 -49.69 21.10 -27.92
C LEU A 211 -50.73 20.25 -28.64
N THR A 212 -51.98 20.74 -28.75
CA THR A 212 -53.06 19.97 -29.38
C THR A 212 -53.91 20.80 -30.31
N ASP A 213 -54.45 20.13 -31.33
CA ASP A 213 -55.41 20.72 -32.24
C ASP A 213 -56.66 21.16 -31.47
N GLY A 214 -57.40 22.09 -32.06
CA GLY A 214 -58.74 22.42 -31.59
C GLY A 214 -59.66 21.22 -31.70
N ALA A 215 -60.70 21.18 -30.86
CA ALA A 215 -61.80 20.25 -31.11
C ALA A 215 -62.61 20.76 -32.30
N GLY A 216 -63.01 19.87 -33.21
CA GLY A 216 -63.77 20.23 -34.40
C GLY A 216 -64.22 19.03 -35.22
N ALA A 217 -65.09 19.31 -36.20
CA ALA A 217 -65.68 18.31 -37.10
C ALA A 217 -65.05 18.39 -38.51
N GLY A 218 -63.74 18.65 -38.60
CA GLY A 218 -62.97 18.70 -39.84
C GLY A 218 -62.41 20.08 -40.18
N ALA A 219 -62.77 21.13 -39.45
CA ALA A 219 -62.30 22.51 -39.64
C ALA A 219 -61.61 23.08 -38.39
N GLN A 220 -61.09 22.24 -37.50
CA GLN A 220 -60.31 22.68 -36.35
C GLN A 220 -58.98 23.31 -36.76
N GLY A 221 -58.51 24.27 -35.97
CA GLY A 221 -57.13 24.76 -36.09
C GLY A 221 -56.14 23.68 -35.64
N GLN A 222 -55.11 23.45 -36.43
CA GLN A 222 -54.05 22.51 -36.07
C GLN A 222 -53.02 23.18 -35.16
N ALA A 223 -52.56 22.45 -34.15
CA ALA A 223 -51.59 22.93 -33.19
C ALA A 223 -50.28 23.37 -33.84
N TYR A 224 -49.48 24.18 -33.15
CA TYR A 224 -48.11 24.47 -33.58
C TYR A 224 -47.30 23.19 -33.83
N VAL A 225 -47.36 22.21 -32.90
CA VAL A 225 -46.65 20.93 -33.05
C VAL A 225 -47.07 20.11 -34.28
N ASN A 226 -48.22 20.42 -34.87
CA ASN A 226 -48.76 19.80 -36.08
C ASN A 226 -48.64 20.71 -37.32
N GLY A 227 -47.81 21.76 -37.26
CA GLY A 227 -47.54 22.67 -38.38
C GLY A 227 -48.43 23.92 -38.43
N GLY A 228 -49.32 24.11 -37.45
CA GLY A 228 -50.05 25.37 -37.25
C GLY A 228 -51.06 25.74 -38.34
N LEU A 229 -51.54 24.78 -39.13
CA LEU A 229 -52.51 25.06 -40.19
C LEU A 229 -53.83 25.63 -39.63
N GLY A 230 -54.38 26.62 -40.32
CA GLY A 230 -55.72 27.11 -40.04
C GLY A 230 -56.78 26.07 -40.46
N GLY A 231 -57.89 26.02 -39.73
CA GLY A 231 -59.02 25.18 -40.07
C GLY A 231 -59.70 25.62 -41.36
N ILE A 232 -60.09 24.66 -42.22
CA ILE A 232 -60.71 24.95 -43.51
C ILE A 232 -61.99 24.15 -43.74
N ASP A 233 -63.08 24.88 -43.93
CA ASP A 233 -64.31 24.41 -44.57
C ASP A 233 -65.02 25.64 -45.18
N GLU A 234 -66.28 25.92 -44.87
CA GLU A 234 -66.96 27.13 -45.32
C GLU A 234 -66.36 28.43 -44.73
N GLY A 235 -65.93 28.42 -43.47
CA GLY A 235 -65.18 29.52 -42.86
C GLY A 235 -63.71 29.13 -42.67
N THR A 236 -62.79 30.02 -43.05
CA THR A 236 -61.36 29.74 -43.06
C THR A 236 -60.66 30.39 -41.86
N GLY A 237 -60.11 29.57 -40.98
CA GLY A 237 -59.22 30.03 -39.92
C GLY A 237 -57.85 30.47 -40.48
N GLY A 238 -57.21 31.40 -39.79
CA GLY A 238 -55.87 31.88 -40.15
C GLY A 238 -54.78 30.85 -39.84
N PHE A 239 -53.74 30.79 -40.68
CA PHE A 239 -52.50 30.08 -40.37
C PHE A 239 -51.92 30.58 -39.04
N GLY A 240 -51.43 29.67 -38.20
CA GLY A 240 -51.23 29.89 -36.77
C GLY A 240 -52.35 29.30 -35.92
N ALA A 241 -52.93 28.17 -36.36
CA ALA A 241 -53.92 27.41 -35.60
C ALA A 241 -55.31 28.06 -35.43
N GLY A 242 -55.71 29.00 -36.30
CA GLY A 242 -57.07 29.56 -36.26
C GLY A 242 -58.13 28.52 -36.58
N GLY A 243 -59.22 28.47 -35.80
CA GLY A 243 -60.35 27.57 -36.01
C GLY A 243 -61.24 28.03 -37.16
N GLY A 244 -61.67 27.09 -37.99
CA GLY A 244 -62.66 27.29 -39.04
C GLY A 244 -64.09 27.10 -38.53
N THR A 245 -65.05 27.13 -39.45
CA THR A 245 -66.46 26.92 -39.14
C THR A 245 -67.14 26.20 -40.30
N SER A 246 -68.03 25.24 -40.02
CA SER A 246 -68.80 24.55 -41.05
C SER A 246 -70.32 24.52 -40.81
N SER A 247 -71.13 25.01 -41.77
CA SER A 247 -72.60 24.92 -41.71
C SER A 247 -73.34 25.54 -42.90
N TRP A 248 -74.46 24.89 -43.21
CA TRP A 248 -75.40 25.24 -44.28
C TRP A 248 -76.43 26.34 -43.95
N ASN A 249 -76.61 26.80 -42.69
CA ASN A 249 -77.62 27.82 -42.34
C ASN A 249 -77.46 28.56 -40.98
N ASN A 250 -76.38 28.36 -40.22
CA ASN A 250 -76.20 28.95 -38.88
C ASN A 250 -75.12 30.04 -38.83
N TYR A 251 -75.16 30.88 -37.80
CA TYR A 251 -74.15 31.91 -37.51
C TYR A 251 -73.06 31.33 -36.63
N ARG A 252 -71.79 31.50 -37.00
CA ARG A 252 -70.65 30.88 -36.30
C ARG A 252 -69.43 31.77 -36.23
N GLY A 253 -68.70 31.64 -35.13
CA GLY A 253 -67.37 32.19 -34.93
C GLY A 253 -66.39 31.09 -34.53
N GLY A 254 -65.34 30.89 -35.33
CA GLY A 254 -64.24 29.99 -35.02
C GLY A 254 -63.31 30.58 -33.97
N GLY A 255 -62.69 29.72 -33.16
CA GLY A 255 -61.75 30.16 -32.13
C GLY A 255 -60.42 30.66 -32.70
N GLY A 256 -59.79 31.64 -32.06
CA GLY A 256 -58.43 32.09 -32.43
C GLY A 256 -57.37 31.06 -32.05
N GLY A 257 -56.28 30.97 -32.82
CA GLY A 257 -55.12 30.13 -32.46
C GLY A 257 -54.18 30.83 -31.48
N GLY A 258 -53.32 30.10 -30.78
CA GLY A 258 -52.40 30.71 -29.81
C GLY A 258 -51.68 29.68 -28.94
N TYR A 259 -51.14 30.11 -27.79
CA TYR A 259 -50.55 29.18 -26.81
C TYR A 259 -51.60 28.15 -26.39
N SER A 260 -52.80 28.60 -26.03
CA SER A 260 -53.99 27.76 -25.99
C SER A 260 -55.01 28.25 -27.01
N GLY A 261 -55.77 27.34 -27.59
CA GLY A 261 -56.77 27.70 -28.60
C GLY A 261 -58.02 28.35 -28.02
N GLY A 262 -58.65 29.26 -28.75
CA GLY A 262 -59.94 29.85 -28.41
C GLY A 262 -61.10 28.89 -28.69
N GLY A 263 -62.20 29.02 -27.93
CA GLY A 263 -63.40 28.20 -28.12
C GLY A 263 -64.32 28.72 -29.24
N GLY A 264 -65.03 27.83 -29.92
CA GLY A 264 -66.00 28.20 -30.96
C GLY A 264 -67.31 28.81 -30.41
N GLY A 265 -68.08 29.51 -31.24
CA GLY A 265 -69.41 30.04 -30.90
C GLY A 265 -70.45 29.77 -31.99
N ASN A 266 -71.65 29.29 -31.63
CA ASN A 266 -72.72 28.95 -32.57
C ASN A 266 -74.14 29.43 -32.17
N ASN A 267 -74.89 29.98 -33.14
CA ASN A 267 -76.33 30.28 -33.05
C ASN A 267 -77.14 29.67 -34.21
N SER A 268 -78.21 28.93 -33.87
CA SER A 268 -79.08 28.17 -34.80
C SER A 268 -80.12 28.99 -35.58
N GLY A 269 -79.84 30.26 -35.90
CA GLY A 269 -80.73 31.09 -36.73
C GLY A 269 -80.85 32.58 -36.40
N SER A 270 -80.16 33.10 -35.38
CA SER A 270 -80.08 34.53 -35.09
C SER A 270 -78.64 35.00 -34.86
N CYS A 271 -78.33 36.18 -35.38
CA CYS A 271 -77.06 36.89 -35.14
C CYS A 271 -76.90 37.18 -33.63
N CYS A 272 -75.70 37.27 -33.04
CA CYS A 272 -74.37 37.21 -33.67
C CYS A 272 -73.35 36.59 -32.68
N PRO A 273 -72.89 35.34 -32.89
CA PRO A 273 -71.90 34.72 -32.02
C PRO A 273 -70.47 35.17 -32.37
N ALA A 274 -69.59 35.09 -31.37
CA ALA A 274 -68.16 35.29 -31.51
C ALA A 274 -67.40 34.07 -31.01
N GLY A 275 -66.36 33.66 -31.72
CA GLY A 275 -65.34 32.76 -31.20
C GLY A 275 -64.50 33.46 -30.15
N GLY A 276 -63.96 32.71 -29.20
CA GLY A 276 -62.98 33.23 -28.26
C GLY A 276 -61.61 33.41 -28.94
N GLY A 277 -60.85 34.42 -28.54
CA GLY A 277 -59.46 34.57 -28.97
C GLY A 277 -58.52 33.57 -28.29
N GLY A 278 -57.40 33.29 -28.93
CA GLY A 278 -56.37 32.39 -28.41
C GLY A 278 -55.63 32.99 -27.22
N GLY A 279 -55.08 32.11 -26.38
CA GLY A 279 -54.18 32.47 -25.29
C GLY A 279 -52.78 32.83 -25.78
N SER A 280 -52.02 33.53 -24.95
CA SER A 280 -50.65 33.96 -25.23
C SER A 280 -49.66 33.43 -24.19
N TYR A 281 -48.37 33.43 -24.52
CA TYR A 281 -47.29 33.00 -23.64
C TYR A 281 -46.10 33.96 -23.72
N ASN A 282 -45.45 34.20 -22.59
CA ASN A 282 -44.23 34.99 -22.53
C ASN A 282 -43.26 34.41 -21.49
N GLY A 283 -42.15 33.84 -21.95
CA GLY A 283 -41.10 33.30 -21.09
C GLY A 283 -39.97 34.29 -20.78
N GLY A 284 -40.07 35.54 -21.23
CA GLY A 284 -38.98 36.51 -21.21
C GLY A 284 -39.04 37.51 -20.07
N ALA A 285 -37.90 38.16 -19.81
CA ALA A 285 -37.81 39.28 -18.87
C ALA A 285 -38.46 40.56 -19.45
N ASN A 286 -38.73 41.55 -18.58
CA ASN A 286 -39.30 42.85 -18.95
C ASN A 286 -40.54 42.76 -19.89
N PRO A 287 -41.58 42.00 -19.50
CA PRO A 287 -42.67 41.66 -20.41
C PRO A 287 -43.62 42.84 -20.67
N VAL A 288 -44.08 42.96 -21.92
CA VAL A 288 -45.20 43.84 -22.31
C VAL A 288 -46.26 43.00 -23.00
N ASN A 289 -47.40 42.82 -22.34
CA ASN A 289 -48.49 41.98 -22.83
C ASN A 289 -49.78 42.80 -22.95
N LEU A 290 -50.29 42.96 -24.16
CA LEU A 290 -51.48 43.75 -24.46
C LEU A 290 -52.48 42.92 -25.28
N PRO A 291 -53.76 42.81 -24.85
CA PRO A 291 -54.76 42.08 -25.62
C PRO A 291 -55.27 42.94 -26.79
N GLY A 292 -55.66 42.30 -27.89
CA GLY A 292 -56.47 42.93 -28.94
C GLY A 292 -55.87 44.17 -29.62
N VAL A 293 -54.57 44.15 -29.92
CA VAL A 293 -53.84 45.28 -30.52
C VAL A 293 -53.77 45.17 -32.05
N GLN A 294 -53.52 43.98 -32.59
CA GLN A 294 -53.17 43.80 -34.00
C GLN A 294 -54.41 43.66 -34.90
N LEU A 295 -54.46 44.47 -35.96
CA LEU A 295 -55.41 44.38 -37.07
C LEU A 295 -54.71 43.79 -38.29
N GLY A 296 -55.39 42.94 -39.05
CA GLY A 296 -54.75 42.26 -40.18
C GLY A 296 -53.94 41.04 -39.77
N ASP A 297 -52.90 40.74 -40.54
CA ASP A 297 -51.95 39.69 -40.20
C ASP A 297 -51.12 40.08 -38.98
N GLY A 298 -50.58 39.06 -38.33
CA GLY A 298 -49.56 39.20 -37.31
C GLY A 298 -48.22 39.66 -37.87
N GLN A 299 -47.29 39.92 -36.96
CA GLN A 299 -45.89 40.17 -37.26
C GLN A 299 -45.05 39.75 -36.06
N VAL A 300 -43.75 39.54 -36.28
CA VAL A 300 -42.78 39.32 -35.20
C VAL A 300 -41.60 40.27 -35.40
N VAL A 301 -41.17 40.94 -34.33
CA VAL A 301 -40.03 41.87 -34.34
C VAL A 301 -39.01 41.39 -33.32
N ILE A 302 -37.76 41.19 -33.76
CA ILE A 302 -36.65 40.78 -32.91
C ILE A 302 -35.58 41.88 -32.98
N SER A 303 -35.13 42.41 -31.84
CA SER A 303 -34.14 43.49 -31.79
C SER A 303 -33.14 43.30 -30.65
N ILE A 304 -31.88 43.69 -30.86
CA ILE A 304 -30.86 43.63 -29.80
C ILE A 304 -31.13 44.70 -28.74
N VAL A 305 -30.95 44.36 -27.46
CA VAL A 305 -31.01 45.26 -26.31
C VAL A 305 -29.61 45.42 -25.72
N THR A 306 -29.25 46.65 -25.35
CA THR A 306 -28.03 46.94 -24.58
C THR A 306 -28.39 47.51 -23.22
N GLY A 307 -27.66 47.11 -22.17
CA GLY A 307 -27.95 47.51 -20.80
C GLY A 307 -26.74 47.42 -19.86
N PRO A 308 -26.85 47.95 -18.63
CA PRO A 308 -25.80 47.80 -17.62
C PRO A 308 -25.51 46.31 -17.35
N PRO A 309 -24.25 45.93 -17.06
CA PRO A 309 -23.91 44.57 -16.65
C PRO A 309 -24.68 44.12 -15.40
N ASP A 310 -24.92 42.81 -15.27
CA ASP A 310 -25.52 42.23 -14.07
C ASP A 310 -24.48 42.12 -12.95
N LEU A 311 -24.80 42.68 -11.78
CA LEU A 311 -23.95 42.59 -10.58
C LEU A 311 -24.54 41.56 -9.62
N SER A 312 -23.74 40.54 -9.29
CA SER A 312 -24.07 39.54 -8.27
C SER A 312 -22.93 39.40 -7.25
N LYS A 313 -23.21 38.83 -6.07
CA LYS A 313 -22.20 38.58 -5.06
C LYS A 313 -22.48 37.35 -4.21
N ALA A 314 -21.44 36.72 -3.66
CA ALA A 314 -21.56 35.54 -2.81
C ALA A 314 -20.43 35.45 -1.77
N PHE A 315 -20.71 34.79 -0.64
CA PHE A 315 -19.69 34.35 0.31
C PHE A 315 -19.35 32.89 0.07
N ALA A 316 -18.07 32.56 0.04
CA ALA A 316 -17.58 31.20 -0.09
C ALA A 316 -16.48 30.96 0.95
N PRO A 317 -16.75 30.24 2.05
CA PRO A 317 -18.05 29.68 2.46
C PRO A 317 -18.98 30.70 3.14
N ASN A 318 -20.30 30.53 3.04
CA ASN A 318 -21.29 31.41 3.66
C ASN A 318 -21.61 31.09 5.13
N PHE A 319 -20.97 30.06 5.71
CA PHE A 319 -20.99 29.72 7.13
C PHE A 319 -19.55 29.63 7.67
N VAL A 320 -19.24 30.41 8.70
CA VAL A 320 -17.90 30.42 9.32
C VAL A 320 -17.95 30.52 10.84
N ALA A 321 -16.87 30.09 11.50
CA ALA A 321 -16.68 30.35 12.92
C ALA A 321 -16.33 31.83 13.16
N PRO A 322 -16.63 32.38 14.36
CA PRO A 322 -16.16 33.71 14.73
C PRO A 322 -14.65 33.88 14.54
N GLY A 323 -14.25 34.95 13.84
CA GLY A 323 -12.85 35.25 13.54
C GLY A 323 -12.26 34.52 12.32
N SER A 324 -12.99 33.57 11.72
CA SER A 324 -12.56 32.92 10.47
C SER A 324 -12.82 33.83 9.26
N THR A 325 -11.88 33.83 8.32
CA THR A 325 -12.00 34.54 7.04
C THR A 325 -12.85 33.77 6.04
N THR A 326 -13.66 34.48 5.25
CA THR A 326 -14.37 33.98 4.08
C THR A 326 -14.10 34.86 2.87
N LEU A 327 -14.14 34.27 1.67
CA LEU A 327 -14.08 35.02 0.42
C LEU A 327 -15.44 35.66 0.11
N LEU A 328 -15.45 36.96 -0.16
CA LEU A 328 -16.58 37.68 -0.75
C LEU A 328 -16.24 37.98 -2.22
N THR A 329 -17.03 37.43 -3.13
CA THR A 329 -16.85 37.61 -4.58
C THR A 329 -17.99 38.44 -5.14
N PHE A 330 -17.67 39.40 -6.01
CA PHE A 330 -18.59 40.12 -6.88
C PHE A 330 -18.34 39.71 -8.32
N LEU A 331 -19.41 39.34 -9.03
CA LEU A 331 -19.36 39.02 -10.45
C LEU A 331 -20.17 40.07 -11.22
N LEU A 332 -19.50 40.73 -12.16
CA LEU A 332 -20.12 41.65 -13.10
C LEU A 332 -20.18 40.97 -14.47
N ASP A 333 -21.38 40.65 -14.92
CA ASP A 333 -21.61 39.92 -16.15
C ASP A 333 -22.14 40.83 -17.26
N SER A 334 -21.38 40.94 -18.35
CA SER A 334 -21.71 41.70 -19.54
C SER A 334 -21.74 40.80 -20.79
N SER A 335 -21.91 39.48 -20.60
CA SER A 335 -21.79 38.46 -21.65
C SER A 335 -22.78 38.64 -22.81
N PHE A 336 -23.89 39.34 -22.57
CA PHE A 336 -24.93 39.60 -23.57
C PHE A 336 -24.93 41.03 -24.12
N ASN A 337 -23.96 41.88 -23.73
CA ASN A 337 -23.79 43.21 -24.29
C ASN A 337 -22.84 43.17 -25.48
N VAL A 338 -23.30 43.70 -26.62
CA VAL A 338 -22.52 43.82 -27.86
C VAL A 338 -21.53 44.99 -27.86
N ASP A 339 -21.69 45.93 -26.93
CA ASP A 339 -20.81 47.08 -26.74
C ASP A 339 -20.03 46.96 -25.40
N PRO A 340 -18.78 47.45 -25.31
CA PRO A 340 -18.03 47.43 -24.06
C PRO A 340 -18.72 48.23 -22.94
N ALA A 341 -18.81 47.63 -21.75
CA ALA A 341 -19.25 48.33 -20.55
C ALA A 341 -18.06 49.09 -19.95
N THR A 342 -18.21 50.39 -19.75
CA THR A 342 -17.16 51.29 -19.26
C THR A 342 -17.70 52.23 -18.19
N ASN A 343 -16.81 52.90 -17.46
CA ASN A 343 -17.16 53.71 -16.29
C ASN A 343 -17.91 52.91 -15.22
N LEU A 344 -17.58 51.62 -15.07
CA LEU A 344 -18.20 50.77 -14.07
C LEU A 344 -17.89 51.30 -12.67
N ALA A 345 -18.92 51.52 -11.88
CA ALA A 345 -18.78 51.96 -10.50
C ALA A 345 -19.86 51.39 -9.59
N PHE A 346 -19.44 50.90 -8.42
CA PHE A 346 -20.34 50.54 -7.33
C PHE A 346 -19.61 50.61 -5.98
N THR A 347 -20.37 50.63 -4.90
CA THR A 347 -19.88 50.54 -3.53
C THR A 347 -20.58 49.43 -2.78
N ASP A 348 -19.88 48.71 -1.92
CA ASP A 348 -20.41 47.73 -0.97
C ASP A 348 -19.97 48.12 0.43
N ASN A 349 -20.90 48.68 1.21
CA ASN A 349 -20.67 48.98 2.61
C ASN A 349 -20.96 47.73 3.43
N LEU A 350 -19.92 47.10 3.97
CA LEU A 350 -20.08 45.91 4.80
C LEU A 350 -20.94 46.24 6.03
N PRO A 351 -21.87 45.36 6.42
CA PRO A 351 -22.70 45.55 7.61
C PRO A 351 -21.85 45.64 8.88
N ALA A 352 -22.37 46.31 9.91
CA ALA A 352 -21.65 46.49 11.16
C ALA A 352 -21.22 45.15 11.77
N GLY A 353 -19.92 45.00 12.07
CA GLY A 353 -19.32 43.77 12.59
C GLY A 353 -18.68 42.87 11.54
N LEU A 354 -18.94 43.09 10.24
CA LEU A 354 -18.23 42.47 9.12
C LEU A 354 -17.19 43.46 8.57
N VAL A 355 -15.93 43.04 8.50
CA VAL A 355 -14.81 43.87 8.01
C VAL A 355 -13.94 43.09 7.03
N LEU A 356 -13.17 43.82 6.22
CA LEU A 356 -12.13 43.25 5.37
C LEU A 356 -11.01 42.65 6.23
N ALA A 357 -10.51 41.49 5.84
CA ALA A 357 -9.42 40.80 6.52
C ALA A 357 -8.11 41.61 6.45
N THR A 358 -7.11 41.19 7.24
CA THR A 358 -5.77 41.80 7.24
C THR A 358 -4.72 40.71 6.98
N PRO A 359 -4.28 40.49 5.73
CA PRO A 359 -4.59 41.27 4.52
C PRO A 359 -5.97 40.98 3.92
N ALA A 360 -6.56 41.95 3.23
CA ALA A 360 -7.87 41.84 2.56
C ALA A 360 -7.83 40.98 1.28
N ASN A 361 -6.62 40.64 0.80
CA ASN A 361 -6.37 39.87 -0.42
C ASN A 361 -7.19 40.32 -1.64
N ALA A 362 -7.41 41.64 -1.74
CA ALA A 362 -8.25 42.24 -2.75
C ALA A 362 -7.72 41.98 -4.17
N SER A 363 -8.57 41.42 -5.02
CA SER A 363 -8.28 41.10 -6.42
C SER A 363 -9.40 41.62 -7.32
N SER A 364 -9.05 42.04 -8.55
CA SER A 364 -10.03 42.41 -9.55
C SER A 364 -9.54 42.15 -10.97
N THR A 365 -10.44 41.66 -11.82
CA THR A 365 -10.25 41.58 -13.28
C THR A 365 -10.98 42.68 -14.04
N CYS A 366 -11.71 43.57 -13.34
CA CYS A 366 -12.63 44.56 -13.93
C CYS A 366 -11.98 45.81 -14.52
N ASN A 367 -10.64 45.89 -14.58
CA ASN A 367 -9.90 47.14 -14.82
C ASN A 367 -10.39 48.30 -13.89
N GLY A 368 -9.73 49.47 -13.91
CA GLY A 368 -10.11 50.58 -13.03
C GLY A 368 -9.51 50.49 -11.61
N THR A 369 -10.07 51.24 -10.68
CA THR A 369 -9.54 51.37 -9.30
C THR A 369 -10.42 50.62 -8.31
N LEU A 370 -9.91 49.52 -7.75
CA LEU A 370 -10.51 48.82 -6.62
C LEU A 370 -10.01 49.43 -5.30
N THR A 371 -10.93 49.76 -4.40
CA THR A 371 -10.62 50.15 -3.01
C THR A 371 -11.18 49.10 -2.05
N ALA A 372 -10.31 48.47 -1.27
CA ALA A 372 -10.62 47.45 -0.27
C ALA A 372 -9.45 47.38 0.73
N ASP A 373 -9.32 48.39 1.58
CA ASP A 373 -8.22 48.49 2.54
C ASP A 373 -8.38 47.48 3.69
N ASP A 374 -7.25 46.93 4.15
CA ASP A 374 -7.16 46.04 5.30
C ASP A 374 -7.92 46.59 6.54
N GLY A 375 -8.85 45.80 7.08
CA GLY A 375 -9.64 46.18 8.27
C GLY A 375 -10.73 47.22 8.03
N ALA A 376 -10.94 47.69 6.79
CA ALA A 376 -12.01 48.62 6.45
C ALA A 376 -13.37 47.89 6.26
N SER A 377 -14.43 48.67 6.07
CA SER A 377 -15.81 48.18 5.85
C SER A 377 -16.38 48.59 4.50
N LEU A 378 -15.52 48.91 3.52
CA LEU A 378 -15.91 49.38 2.19
C LEU A 378 -15.15 48.61 1.12
N VAL A 379 -15.90 48.05 0.17
CA VAL A 379 -15.39 47.64 -1.13
C VAL A 379 -15.95 48.60 -2.17
N SER A 380 -15.13 49.16 -3.05
CA SER A 380 -15.64 49.97 -4.16
C SER A 380 -14.83 49.80 -5.42
N LEU A 381 -15.52 49.78 -6.56
CA LEU A 381 -14.93 49.86 -7.89
C LEU A 381 -15.25 51.25 -8.47
N ALA A 382 -14.26 51.89 -9.09
CA ALA A 382 -14.48 53.10 -9.88
C ALA A 382 -13.72 53.05 -11.21
N GLY A 383 -14.40 53.42 -12.30
CA GLY A 383 -13.82 53.51 -13.64
C GLY A 383 -13.47 52.15 -14.25
N GLY A 384 -14.14 51.08 -13.83
CA GLY A 384 -13.92 49.75 -14.40
C GLY A 384 -14.42 49.63 -15.84
N SER A 385 -13.98 48.56 -16.52
CA SER A 385 -14.42 48.21 -17.86
C SER A 385 -14.45 46.71 -18.11
N ILE A 386 -15.48 46.26 -18.85
CA ILE A 386 -15.64 44.91 -19.35
C ILE A 386 -15.73 44.98 -20.88
N PRO A 387 -14.93 44.21 -21.63
CA PRO A 387 -15.09 44.10 -23.08
C PRO A 387 -16.50 43.64 -23.49
N ALA A 388 -16.90 43.92 -24.72
CA ALA A 388 -18.15 43.39 -25.26
C ALA A 388 -18.20 41.85 -25.12
N GLY A 389 -19.33 41.32 -24.64
CA GLY A 389 -19.52 39.90 -24.36
C GLY A 389 -18.65 39.33 -23.23
N GLY A 390 -17.99 40.17 -22.42
CA GLY A 390 -17.13 39.73 -21.32
C GLY A 390 -17.81 39.71 -19.96
N SER A 391 -17.08 39.24 -18.96
CA SER A 391 -17.41 39.38 -17.54
C SER A 391 -16.16 39.78 -16.76
N CYS A 392 -16.33 40.25 -15.54
CA CYS A 392 -15.22 40.48 -14.63
C CYS A 392 -15.60 40.18 -13.18
N GLU A 393 -14.59 39.90 -12.37
CA GLU A 393 -14.71 39.46 -10.99
C GLU A 393 -13.91 40.38 -10.08
N ILE A 394 -14.45 40.62 -8.88
CA ILE A 394 -13.74 41.21 -7.74
C ILE A 394 -13.85 40.24 -6.59
N SER A 395 -12.75 40.01 -5.88
CA SER A 395 -12.76 39.18 -4.68
C SER A 395 -11.97 39.83 -3.55
N VAL A 396 -12.49 39.69 -2.33
CA VAL A 396 -11.88 40.19 -1.09
C VAL A 396 -12.13 39.20 0.04
N ASP A 397 -11.19 39.10 0.97
CA ASP A 397 -11.39 38.34 2.20
C ASP A 397 -12.06 39.23 3.26
N VAL A 398 -13.09 38.70 3.92
CA VAL A 398 -13.78 39.34 5.04
C VAL A 398 -13.86 38.40 6.24
N TYR A 399 -14.04 38.95 7.43
CA TYR A 399 -14.32 38.17 8.63
C TYR A 399 -15.19 38.96 9.62
N ALA A 400 -15.74 38.24 10.59
CA ALA A 400 -16.48 38.83 11.70
C ALA A 400 -16.21 38.03 12.99
N ASP A 401 -15.94 38.74 14.10
CA ASP A 401 -15.66 38.13 15.40
C ASP A 401 -16.90 37.84 16.24
N THR A 402 -18.06 38.37 15.82
CA THR A 402 -19.30 38.24 16.58
C THR A 402 -20.25 37.29 15.86
N VAL A 403 -20.83 36.36 16.62
CA VAL A 403 -21.88 35.45 16.14
C VAL A 403 -23.08 36.25 15.63
N GLY A 404 -23.59 35.90 14.45
CA GLY A 404 -24.74 36.57 13.85
C GLY A 404 -24.88 36.35 12.34
N SER A 405 -26.02 36.81 11.82
CA SER A 405 -26.35 36.83 10.39
C SER A 405 -26.02 38.20 9.80
N TYR A 406 -25.09 38.24 8.85
CA TYR A 406 -24.59 39.45 8.21
C TYR A 406 -25.14 39.56 6.80
N HIS A 407 -26.23 40.32 6.65
CA HIS A 407 -26.80 40.63 5.35
C HIS A 407 -26.03 41.76 4.68
N ASN A 408 -25.23 41.42 3.67
CA ASN A 408 -24.41 42.35 2.93
C ASN A 408 -25.13 42.77 1.64
N VAL A 409 -25.22 44.08 1.37
CA VAL A 409 -25.96 44.64 0.22
C VAL A 409 -25.14 45.75 -0.45
N SER A 410 -24.91 45.64 -1.76
CA SER A 410 -24.18 46.65 -2.53
C SER A 410 -25.06 47.84 -2.92
N SER A 411 -24.46 48.88 -3.51
CA SER A 411 -25.19 49.82 -4.35
C SER A 411 -25.61 49.15 -5.66
N VAL A 412 -26.51 49.78 -6.41
CA VAL A 412 -26.69 49.47 -7.84
C VAL A 412 -25.40 49.76 -8.60
N LEU A 413 -25.16 49.02 -9.68
CA LEU A 413 -24.05 49.26 -10.59
C LEU A 413 -24.31 50.50 -11.46
N ASP A 414 -23.34 51.39 -11.57
CA ASP A 414 -23.32 52.50 -12.52
C ASP A 414 -22.40 52.16 -13.70
N SER A 415 -22.75 52.60 -14.91
CA SER A 415 -22.04 52.30 -16.16
C SER A 415 -22.36 53.32 -17.25
N ASN A 416 -21.67 53.23 -18.39
CA ASN A 416 -22.01 53.97 -19.61
C ASN A 416 -23.41 53.63 -20.18
N PHE A 417 -24.02 52.51 -19.77
CA PHE A 417 -25.40 52.16 -20.11
C PHE A 417 -26.43 52.69 -19.09
N GLY A 418 -25.96 53.42 -18.07
CA GLY A 418 -26.78 53.91 -16.95
C GLY A 418 -26.72 52.98 -15.73
N PHE A 419 -27.68 53.17 -14.83
CA PHE A 419 -27.79 52.40 -13.59
C PHE A 419 -28.42 51.03 -13.81
N GLY A 420 -27.82 50.00 -13.22
CA GLY A 420 -28.43 48.68 -13.07
C GLY A 420 -29.72 48.73 -12.25
N THR A 421 -30.54 47.68 -12.36
CA THR A 421 -31.89 47.66 -11.80
C THR A 421 -31.93 47.19 -10.35
N ASN A 422 -30.97 46.39 -9.88
CA ASN A 422 -30.93 45.84 -8.53
C ASN A 422 -29.51 45.85 -7.92
N PRO A 423 -29.37 46.07 -6.60
CA PRO A 423 -28.12 45.82 -5.88
C PRO A 423 -27.87 44.31 -5.70
N ALA A 424 -26.61 43.92 -5.54
CA ALA A 424 -26.23 42.55 -5.20
C ALA A 424 -26.34 42.29 -3.70
N MET A 425 -26.83 41.11 -3.31
CA MET A 425 -27.04 40.73 -1.92
C MET A 425 -26.44 39.34 -1.63
N ALA A 426 -25.81 39.19 -0.47
CA ALA A 426 -25.38 37.90 0.07
C ALA A 426 -25.46 37.93 1.59
N THR A 427 -25.65 36.78 2.23
CA THR A 427 -25.67 36.65 3.69
C THR A 427 -24.54 35.74 4.16
N LEU A 428 -23.78 36.21 5.15
CA LEU A 428 -22.78 35.42 5.87
C LEU A 428 -23.34 35.06 7.25
N GLU A 429 -23.34 33.78 7.59
CA GLU A 429 -23.72 33.30 8.91
C GLU A 429 -22.46 32.98 9.73
N VAL A 430 -22.36 33.58 10.92
CA VAL A 430 -21.24 33.38 11.83
C VAL A 430 -21.76 32.68 13.08
N SER A 431 -21.32 31.44 13.31
CA SER A 431 -21.72 30.62 14.47
C SER A 431 -20.54 29.73 14.88
N PRO A 432 -20.36 29.40 16.17
CA PRO A 432 -19.39 28.39 16.58
C PRO A 432 -19.63 27.08 15.82
N MET A 433 -18.56 26.36 15.48
CA MET A 433 -18.64 25.07 14.80
C MET A 433 -19.10 23.97 15.77
N PRO A 434 -19.84 22.95 15.29
CA PRO A 434 -20.11 21.76 16.10
C PRO A 434 -18.83 20.95 16.30
N THR A 435 -18.83 20.06 17.30
CA THR A 435 -17.73 19.10 17.51
C THR A 435 -18.18 17.70 17.17
N PHE A 436 -17.26 16.90 16.62
CA PHE A 436 -17.50 15.50 16.25
C PHE A 436 -16.51 14.60 17.00
N SER A 437 -17.01 13.59 17.70
CA SER A 437 -16.20 12.72 18.56
C SER A 437 -16.65 11.26 18.48
N MET A 438 -15.75 10.35 18.82
CA MET A 438 -15.95 8.90 18.80
C MET A 438 -15.45 8.30 20.12
N ALA A 439 -16.11 7.24 20.59
CA ALA A 439 -15.64 6.46 21.72
C ALA A 439 -16.02 4.97 21.63
N PHE A 440 -15.19 4.11 22.21
CA PHE A 440 -15.52 2.71 22.48
C PHE A 440 -15.83 2.51 23.97
N ALA A 441 -16.90 1.78 24.26
CA ALA A 441 -17.32 1.43 25.61
C ALA A 441 -17.59 -0.09 25.72
N PRO A 442 -16.71 -0.86 26.41
CA PRO A 442 -15.42 -0.46 26.98
C PRO A 442 -14.34 -0.19 25.90
N SER A 443 -13.30 0.59 26.23
CA SER A 443 -12.16 0.83 25.33
C SER A 443 -11.12 -0.29 25.32
N VAL A 444 -11.27 -1.29 26.21
CA VAL A 444 -10.48 -2.52 26.27
C VAL A 444 -11.42 -3.71 26.37
N ALA A 445 -11.24 -4.72 25.52
CA ALA A 445 -12.11 -5.90 25.46
C ALA A 445 -11.33 -7.20 25.18
N ALA A 446 -11.96 -8.35 25.38
CA ALA A 446 -11.41 -9.64 24.95
C ALA A 446 -11.82 -9.97 23.50
N PRO A 447 -11.10 -10.85 22.80
CA PRO A 447 -11.50 -11.25 21.45
C PRO A 447 -12.91 -11.86 21.42
N GLY A 448 -13.72 -11.38 20.49
CA GLY A 448 -15.11 -11.80 20.31
C GLY A 448 -16.11 -11.05 21.20
N ASP A 449 -15.66 -10.21 22.14
CA ASP A 449 -16.56 -9.36 22.91
C ASP A 449 -17.28 -8.37 21.98
N VAL A 450 -18.54 -8.10 22.33
CA VAL A 450 -19.34 -7.06 21.69
C VAL A 450 -19.10 -5.74 22.41
N VAL A 451 -18.58 -4.76 21.70
CA VAL A 451 -18.22 -3.43 22.22
C VAL A 451 -19.13 -2.38 21.61
N GLY A 452 -19.59 -1.42 22.42
CA GLY A 452 -20.36 -0.28 21.92
C GLY A 452 -19.43 0.77 21.30
N LEU A 453 -19.65 1.10 20.03
CA LEU A 453 -19.10 2.26 19.35
C LEU A 453 -20.12 3.41 19.42
N SER A 454 -19.70 4.56 19.94
CA SER A 454 -20.49 5.79 20.00
C SER A 454 -19.85 6.87 19.13
N LEU A 455 -20.66 7.54 18.32
CA LEU A 455 -20.33 8.68 17.48
C LEU A 455 -21.21 9.85 17.92
N SER A 456 -20.61 10.93 18.43
CA SER A 456 -21.34 12.06 19.00
C SER A 456 -21.05 13.35 18.26
N ILE A 457 -22.13 14.05 17.90
CA ILE A 457 -22.11 15.36 17.29
C ILE A 457 -22.71 16.34 18.30
N ASP A 458 -21.88 17.25 18.81
CA ASP A 458 -22.29 18.26 19.78
C ASP A 458 -22.39 19.62 19.10
N ALA A 459 -23.61 20.14 19.04
CA ALA A 459 -23.95 21.45 18.52
C ALA A 459 -24.41 22.41 19.64
N SER A 460 -24.08 22.12 20.90
CA SER A 460 -24.50 22.91 22.06
C SER A 460 -24.04 24.37 22.02
N ALA A 461 -22.94 24.64 21.34
CA ALA A 461 -22.41 25.98 21.12
C ALA A 461 -22.93 26.65 19.84
N THR A 462 -23.60 25.94 18.93
CA THR A 462 -24.09 26.50 17.67
C THR A 462 -25.37 27.31 17.90
N THR A 463 -25.55 28.38 17.12
CA THR A 463 -26.76 29.22 17.17
C THR A 463 -27.70 28.99 15.97
N VAL A 464 -27.32 28.08 15.07
CA VAL A 464 -28.07 27.66 13.88
C VAL A 464 -28.10 26.13 13.85
N ASP A 465 -29.17 25.57 13.31
CA ASP A 465 -29.31 24.12 13.13
C ASP A 465 -28.20 23.59 12.22
N VAL A 466 -27.64 22.45 12.59
CA VAL A 466 -26.63 21.74 11.80
C VAL A 466 -27.39 20.77 10.90
N THR A 467 -27.43 21.06 9.60
CA THR A 467 -28.15 20.30 8.58
C THR A 467 -27.18 19.59 7.65
N ASP A 468 -27.71 18.74 6.76
CA ASP A 468 -26.96 18.04 5.72
C ASP A 468 -25.78 17.24 6.29
N ILE A 469 -25.96 16.75 7.52
CA ILE A 469 -24.92 16.01 8.22
C ILE A 469 -24.73 14.68 7.51
N ALA A 470 -23.50 14.46 7.04
CA ALA A 470 -23.11 13.17 6.51
C ALA A 470 -21.67 12.82 6.88
N PHE A 471 -21.46 11.53 7.13
CA PHE A 471 -20.13 10.94 7.28
C PHE A 471 -20.21 9.43 7.06
N THR A 472 -19.06 8.83 6.78
CA THR A 472 -18.87 7.39 6.74
C THR A 472 -17.78 6.99 7.72
N ASP A 473 -18.03 5.95 8.51
CA ASP A 473 -17.04 5.30 9.36
C ASP A 473 -16.73 3.91 8.81
N ASN A 474 -15.54 3.77 8.22
CA ASN A 474 -15.05 2.51 7.70
C ASN A 474 -14.22 1.83 8.78
N LEU A 475 -14.82 0.86 9.47
CA LEU A 475 -14.15 0.13 10.55
C LEU A 475 -12.83 -0.48 10.06
N PRO A 476 -11.77 -0.46 10.90
CA PRO A 476 -10.47 -0.99 10.54
C PRO A 476 -10.54 -2.49 10.24
N SER A 477 -9.58 -2.97 9.44
CA SER A 477 -9.47 -4.39 9.07
C SER A 477 -9.49 -5.30 10.29
N GLY A 478 -10.34 -6.32 10.28
CA GLY A 478 -10.52 -7.26 11.39
C GLY A 478 -11.62 -6.90 12.38
N MET A 479 -12.25 -5.72 12.28
CA MET A 479 -13.43 -5.32 13.04
C MET A 479 -14.68 -5.35 12.16
N THR A 480 -15.81 -5.81 12.70
CA THR A 480 -17.11 -5.82 12.00
C THR A 480 -18.23 -5.33 12.91
N ILE A 481 -19.34 -4.89 12.31
CA ILE A 481 -20.60 -4.67 13.03
C ILE A 481 -21.10 -6.00 13.59
N ALA A 482 -21.37 -6.03 14.89
CA ALA A 482 -21.74 -7.25 15.63
C ALA A 482 -23.16 -7.74 15.28
N THR A 483 -23.48 -8.98 15.68
CA THR A 483 -24.82 -9.56 15.57
C THR A 483 -25.43 -9.77 16.96
N PRO A 484 -26.47 -9.01 17.37
CA PRO A 484 -27.15 -7.94 16.63
C PRO A 484 -26.39 -6.60 16.61
N ALA A 485 -26.61 -5.78 15.58
CA ALA A 485 -25.93 -4.49 15.41
C ALA A 485 -26.31 -3.45 16.49
N ASN A 486 -27.53 -3.54 17.05
CA ASN A 486 -28.06 -2.59 18.03
C ASN A 486 -27.88 -1.10 17.63
N LEU A 487 -28.05 -0.79 16.34
CA LEU A 487 -27.98 0.58 15.84
C LEU A 487 -29.08 1.44 16.47
N VAL A 488 -28.67 2.52 17.13
CA VAL A 488 -29.55 3.59 17.61
C VAL A 488 -28.97 4.91 17.13
N SER A 489 -29.80 5.78 16.55
CA SER A 489 -29.42 7.12 16.13
C SER A 489 -30.45 8.13 16.63
N SER A 490 -29.96 9.25 17.16
CA SER A 490 -30.75 10.43 17.51
C SER A 490 -30.51 11.61 16.55
N CYS A 491 -29.63 11.45 15.56
CA CYS A 491 -29.14 12.52 14.68
C CYS A 491 -30.08 12.89 13.53
N GLY A 492 -31.36 12.48 13.55
CA GLY A 492 -32.21 12.54 12.36
C GLY A 492 -31.64 11.73 11.19
N GLY A 493 -32.07 12.06 9.97
CA GLY A 493 -31.54 11.45 8.74
C GLY A 493 -31.70 9.93 8.64
N THR A 494 -30.84 9.32 7.83
CA THR A 494 -30.76 7.86 7.65
C THR A 494 -29.41 7.35 8.14
N ALA A 495 -29.40 6.64 9.27
CA ALA A 495 -28.21 5.93 9.75
C ALA A 495 -28.25 4.46 9.31
N THR A 496 -27.14 3.94 8.81
CA THR A 496 -27.02 2.52 8.44
C THR A 496 -25.80 1.87 9.09
N ALA A 497 -25.97 0.62 9.53
CA ALA A 497 -24.91 -0.26 9.99
C ALA A 497 -25.38 -1.70 9.81
N VAL A 498 -24.89 -2.36 8.76
CA VAL A 498 -25.34 -3.71 8.39
C VAL A 498 -24.53 -4.75 9.16
N GLU A 499 -25.21 -5.71 9.78
CA GLU A 499 -24.55 -6.78 10.54
C GLU A 499 -23.51 -7.54 9.70
N GLY A 500 -22.33 -7.76 10.28
CA GLY A 500 -21.22 -8.45 9.61
C GLY A 500 -20.48 -7.62 8.56
N THR A 501 -20.87 -6.37 8.30
CA THR A 501 -20.10 -5.44 7.44
C THR A 501 -19.17 -4.56 8.28
N THR A 502 -18.51 -3.60 7.65
CA THR A 502 -17.49 -2.74 8.25
C THR A 502 -17.83 -1.25 8.14
N VAL A 503 -19.09 -0.90 7.82
CA VAL A 503 -19.46 0.48 7.49
C VAL A 503 -20.60 0.95 8.38
N VAL A 504 -20.39 2.09 9.05
CA VAL A 504 -21.44 2.90 9.66
C VAL A 504 -21.56 4.18 8.82
N GLU A 505 -22.77 4.54 8.44
CA GLU A 505 -23.01 5.73 7.61
C GLU A 505 -24.18 6.54 8.16
N LEU A 506 -24.06 7.86 8.09
CA LEU A 506 -25.17 8.79 8.28
C LEU A 506 -25.30 9.67 7.04
N THR A 507 -26.52 9.83 6.55
CA THR A 507 -26.87 10.82 5.50
C THR A 507 -28.08 11.65 5.93
N ASP A 508 -28.14 12.90 5.46
CA ASP A 508 -29.21 13.87 5.72
C ASP A 508 -29.52 14.07 7.22
N GLY A 509 -28.49 14.01 8.07
CA GLY A 509 -28.64 14.22 9.51
C GLY A 509 -28.93 15.68 9.89
N LEU A 510 -29.54 15.86 11.05
CA LEU A 510 -29.96 17.13 11.63
C LEU A 510 -29.67 17.15 13.13
N VAL A 511 -28.93 18.17 13.59
CA VAL A 511 -28.82 18.52 15.01
C VAL A 511 -29.35 19.95 15.19
N PRO A 512 -30.47 20.14 15.92
CA PRO A 512 -30.97 21.47 16.22
C PRO A 512 -29.93 22.32 16.96
N SER A 513 -29.98 23.63 16.75
CA SER A 513 -29.16 24.62 17.45
C SER A 513 -29.18 24.42 18.96
N GLY A 514 -28.00 24.43 19.58
CA GLY A 514 -27.84 24.19 21.03
C GLY A 514 -28.07 22.73 21.46
N GLY A 515 -28.30 21.80 20.53
CA GLY A 515 -28.53 20.38 20.79
C GLY A 515 -27.28 19.52 20.63
N SER A 516 -27.44 18.22 20.83
CA SER A 516 -26.44 17.20 20.52
C SER A 516 -27.15 15.96 20.02
N CYS A 517 -26.45 15.12 19.25
CA CYS A 517 -26.93 13.81 18.88
C CYS A 517 -25.83 12.75 19.01
N GLU A 518 -26.28 11.50 19.07
CA GLU A 518 -25.43 10.32 19.21
C GLU A 518 -25.93 9.19 18.30
N ILE A 519 -24.99 8.49 17.67
CA ILE A 519 -25.18 7.21 17.01
C ILE A 519 -24.41 6.17 17.82
N THR A 520 -25.10 5.10 18.24
CA THR A 520 -24.46 3.96 18.90
C THR A 520 -24.68 2.70 18.09
N VAL A 521 -23.63 1.91 17.93
CA VAL A 521 -23.66 0.62 17.24
C VAL A 521 -22.73 -0.37 17.94
N ASN A 522 -23.07 -1.64 17.89
CA ASN A 522 -22.22 -2.70 18.42
C ASN A 522 -21.22 -3.18 17.37
N VAL A 523 -19.95 -3.26 17.75
CA VAL A 523 -18.85 -3.80 16.95
C VAL A 523 -18.20 -4.98 17.67
N SER A 524 -17.52 -5.83 16.92
CA SER A 524 -16.75 -6.95 17.47
C SER A 524 -15.54 -7.25 16.61
N THR A 525 -14.49 -7.78 17.23
CA THR A 525 -13.33 -8.36 16.53
C THR A 525 -12.85 -9.61 17.25
N ALA A 526 -12.47 -10.64 16.49
CA ALA A 526 -11.98 -11.91 17.01
C ALA A 526 -10.45 -11.96 17.15
N MET A 527 -9.74 -10.90 16.75
CA MET A 527 -8.28 -10.87 16.75
C MET A 527 -7.76 -9.88 17.81
N PRO A 528 -6.83 -10.28 18.69
CA PRO A 528 -6.11 -9.35 19.55
C PRO A 528 -5.39 -8.26 18.75
N GLY A 529 -5.33 -7.03 19.27
CA GLY A 529 -4.69 -5.90 18.61
C GLY A 529 -5.24 -4.54 19.05
N GLY A 530 -4.55 -3.47 18.63
CA GLY A 530 -5.05 -2.10 18.72
C GLY A 530 -5.74 -1.72 17.41
N TYR A 531 -6.98 -1.23 17.50
CA TYR A 531 -7.80 -0.86 16.36
C TYR A 531 -8.11 0.64 16.42
N ASP A 532 -7.32 1.42 15.69
CA ASP A 532 -7.57 2.84 15.49
C ASP A 532 -8.70 2.99 14.46
N ASN A 533 -9.83 3.51 14.91
CA ASN A 533 -10.97 3.80 14.06
C ASN A 533 -11.05 5.30 13.80
N VAL A 534 -11.21 5.68 12.53
CA VAL A 534 -11.23 7.07 12.08
C VAL A 534 -12.33 7.22 11.03
N THR A 535 -13.23 8.15 11.24
CA THR A 535 -14.31 8.44 10.28
C THR A 535 -13.81 9.21 9.05
N SER A 536 -14.67 9.43 8.07
CA SER A 536 -14.52 10.56 7.15
C SER A 536 -14.70 11.88 7.92
N PRO A 537 -14.28 13.03 7.35
CA PRO A 537 -14.74 14.33 7.83
C PRO A 537 -16.27 14.36 7.87
N LEU A 538 -16.84 15.08 8.83
CA LEU A 538 -18.28 15.32 8.89
C LEU A 538 -18.60 16.49 7.97
N SER A 539 -19.39 16.24 6.92
CA SER A 539 -19.97 17.31 6.09
C SER A 539 -21.25 17.82 6.72
N SER A 540 -21.55 19.11 6.57
CA SER A 540 -22.80 19.73 7.01
C SER A 540 -23.05 21.03 6.21
N ASN A 541 -24.03 21.83 6.61
CA ASN A 541 -24.17 23.22 6.19
C ASN A 541 -23.03 24.15 6.69
N PHE A 542 -22.20 23.67 7.62
CA PHE A 542 -20.90 24.26 7.92
C PHE A 542 -19.82 23.71 6.96
N GLN A 543 -18.57 24.15 7.11
CA GLN A 543 -17.45 23.45 6.45
C GLN A 543 -17.27 22.02 6.99
N ASN A 544 -16.47 21.22 6.29
CA ASN A 544 -16.09 19.90 6.76
C ASN A 544 -15.42 19.99 8.13
N ILE A 545 -15.94 19.23 9.09
CA ILE A 545 -15.38 19.11 10.44
C ILE A 545 -14.42 17.94 10.45
N GLU A 546 -13.31 18.09 11.19
CA GLU A 546 -12.28 17.07 11.30
C GLU A 546 -12.86 15.69 11.71
N PRO A 547 -12.30 14.59 11.19
CA PRO A 547 -12.73 13.24 11.53
C PRO A 547 -12.71 12.95 13.04
N ALA A 548 -13.71 12.21 13.49
CA ALA A 548 -13.69 11.61 14.82
C ALA A 548 -12.79 10.37 14.83
N ASN A 549 -12.04 10.17 15.92
CA ASN A 549 -11.18 9.00 16.09
C ASN A 549 -11.25 8.43 17.50
N ALA A 550 -11.10 7.11 17.61
CA ALA A 550 -10.96 6.38 18.87
C ALA A 550 -10.19 5.07 18.64
N THR A 551 -9.55 4.55 19.69
CA THR A 551 -8.85 3.25 19.64
C THR A 551 -9.57 2.22 20.51
N LEU A 552 -9.87 1.05 19.94
CA LEU A 552 -10.27 -0.14 20.70
C LEU A 552 -9.04 -1.04 20.91
N ILE A 553 -8.76 -1.42 22.15
CA ILE A 553 -7.71 -2.39 22.46
C ILE A 553 -8.36 -3.75 22.74
N VAL A 554 -7.97 -4.77 21.97
CA VAL A 554 -8.40 -6.14 22.21
C VAL A 554 -7.20 -6.97 22.67
N SER A 555 -7.30 -7.59 23.85
CA SER A 555 -6.19 -8.33 24.45
C SER A 555 -6.64 -9.65 25.07
N THR A 556 -5.76 -10.65 25.06
CA THR A 556 -5.94 -11.96 25.73
C THR A 556 -4.89 -12.16 26.82
N ALA A 557 -5.11 -13.16 27.68
CA ALA A 557 -4.05 -13.65 28.53
C ALA A 557 -2.83 -14.11 27.67
N PRO A 558 -1.58 -13.89 28.13
CA PRO A 558 -0.38 -14.32 27.42
C PRO A 558 -0.34 -15.83 27.19
N GLY A 559 0.37 -16.30 26.16
CA GLY A 559 0.75 -17.70 26.05
C GLY A 559 1.69 -18.10 27.17
N PHE A 560 1.55 -19.32 27.71
CA PHE A 560 2.42 -19.84 28.76
C PHE A 560 2.88 -21.25 28.40
N GLY A 561 4.16 -21.36 28.05
CA GLY A 561 4.80 -22.62 27.66
C GLY A 561 5.93 -22.99 28.62
N LYS A 562 6.32 -24.26 28.60
CA LYS A 562 7.52 -24.72 29.29
C LYS A 562 8.19 -25.88 28.58
N THR A 563 9.51 -25.99 28.75
CA THR A 563 10.34 -26.99 28.07
C THR A 563 11.56 -27.40 28.91
N PHE A 564 11.91 -28.68 28.89
CA PHE A 564 13.19 -29.23 29.32
C PHE A 564 14.17 -29.32 28.16
N LEU A 565 15.44 -28.96 28.37
CA LEU A 565 16.51 -29.15 27.42
C LEU A 565 17.77 -29.67 28.13
N PRO A 566 18.22 -30.91 27.85
CA PRO A 566 17.51 -31.94 27.06
C PRO A 566 16.24 -32.47 27.78
N ASP A 567 15.26 -32.98 27.03
CA ASP A 567 14.05 -33.61 27.58
C ASP A 567 14.27 -35.06 28.06
N THR A 568 15.46 -35.61 27.78
CA THR A 568 15.94 -36.91 28.23
C THR A 568 17.36 -36.80 28.80
N THR A 569 17.61 -37.41 29.96
CA THR A 569 18.91 -37.36 30.63
C THR A 569 19.18 -38.62 31.46
N VAL A 570 20.32 -38.68 32.16
CA VAL A 570 20.64 -39.75 33.14
C VAL A 570 20.64 -39.21 34.58
N PRO A 571 20.52 -40.09 35.60
CA PRO A 571 20.50 -39.65 36.99
C PRO A 571 21.71 -38.79 37.37
N GLY A 572 21.46 -37.67 38.03
CA GLY A 572 22.46 -36.73 38.54
C GLY A 572 22.87 -35.64 37.56
N GLN A 573 22.47 -35.73 36.28
CA GLN A 573 22.78 -34.69 35.29
C GLN A 573 21.83 -33.50 35.40
N THR A 574 22.35 -32.34 34.99
CA THR A 574 21.63 -31.07 34.95
C THR A 574 20.87 -30.92 33.64
N VAL A 575 19.67 -30.35 33.73
CA VAL A 575 18.76 -30.07 32.61
C VAL A 575 18.21 -28.67 32.77
N THR A 576 18.22 -27.87 31.71
CA THR A 576 17.63 -26.53 31.76
C THR A 576 16.10 -26.62 31.60
N LEU A 577 15.36 -26.17 32.60
CA LEU A 577 13.90 -25.96 32.54
C LEU A 577 13.63 -24.50 32.20
N THR A 578 12.95 -24.25 31.09
CA THR A 578 12.58 -22.90 30.62
C THR A 578 11.07 -22.72 30.61
N PHE A 579 10.59 -21.58 31.08
CA PHE A 579 9.23 -21.09 30.93
C PHE A 579 9.23 -19.92 29.95
N THR A 580 8.31 -19.96 28.99
CA THR A 580 8.12 -18.90 27.99
C THR A 580 6.77 -18.25 28.21
N ILE A 581 6.78 -16.94 28.45
CA ILE A 581 5.58 -16.11 28.51
C ILE A 581 5.52 -15.30 27.22
N ASP A 582 4.54 -15.61 26.38
CA ASP A 582 4.38 -15.00 25.06
C ASP A 582 3.24 -13.98 25.06
N ASN A 583 3.58 -12.71 24.95
CA ASN A 583 2.64 -11.59 24.85
C ASN A 583 2.66 -10.97 23.43
N SER A 584 3.16 -11.69 22.43
CA SER A 584 3.37 -11.19 21.06
C SER A 584 2.10 -10.76 20.34
N PHE A 585 0.95 -11.33 20.71
CA PHE A 585 -0.35 -10.98 20.13
C PHE A 585 -1.03 -9.78 20.80
N ASN A 586 -0.54 -9.29 21.94
CA ASN A 586 -1.18 -8.22 22.68
C ASN A 586 -0.51 -6.86 22.44
N ALA A 587 -1.32 -5.83 22.24
CA ALA A 587 -0.85 -4.43 22.09
C ALA A 587 -0.60 -3.73 23.44
N VAL A 588 -0.78 -4.43 24.57
CA VAL A 588 -0.58 -3.93 25.94
C VAL A 588 0.31 -4.89 26.73
N ASP A 589 1.08 -4.34 27.66
CA ASP A 589 1.96 -5.11 28.52
C ASP A 589 1.16 -6.07 29.43
N ALA A 590 1.59 -7.32 29.49
CA ALA A 590 1.15 -8.27 30.49
C ALA A 590 1.99 -8.09 31.76
N THR A 591 1.47 -7.31 32.69
CA THR A 591 2.07 -6.97 33.97
C THR A 591 1.52 -7.86 35.09
N ASN A 592 2.18 -7.81 36.26
CA ASN A 592 1.85 -8.62 37.43
C ASN A 592 1.90 -10.13 37.12
N LEU A 593 2.83 -10.56 36.26
CA LEU A 593 3.05 -11.97 35.97
C LEU A 593 3.35 -12.70 37.28
N LEU A 594 2.54 -13.72 37.56
CA LEU A 594 2.62 -14.52 38.78
C LEU A 594 2.36 -16.00 38.44
N PHE A 595 3.34 -16.86 38.76
CA PHE A 595 3.17 -18.31 38.74
C PHE A 595 4.12 -18.99 39.75
N THR A 596 3.83 -20.25 40.05
CA THR A 596 4.70 -21.15 40.81
C THR A 596 4.68 -22.51 40.14
N ASP A 597 5.83 -23.12 39.91
CA ASP A 597 5.95 -24.50 39.46
C ASP A 597 6.59 -25.35 40.55
N ASN A 598 5.79 -26.28 41.12
CA ASN A 598 6.26 -27.22 42.14
C ASN A 598 6.72 -28.48 41.43
N PHE A 599 8.00 -28.80 41.55
CA PHE A 599 8.58 -29.92 40.84
C PHE A 599 8.04 -31.26 41.34
N PRO A 600 7.98 -32.29 40.48
CA PRO A 600 7.67 -33.64 40.90
C PRO A 600 8.68 -34.16 41.93
N VAL A 601 8.25 -35.08 42.79
CA VAL A 601 9.13 -35.68 43.81
C VAL A 601 10.36 -36.29 43.15
N GLY A 602 11.55 -35.93 43.66
CA GLY A 602 12.84 -36.42 43.14
C GLY A 602 13.55 -35.46 42.18
N MET A 603 12.88 -34.37 41.76
CA MET A 603 13.47 -33.27 41.00
C MET A 603 13.75 -32.06 41.91
N THR A 604 14.93 -31.46 41.75
CA THR A 604 15.34 -30.26 42.50
C THR A 604 16.08 -29.28 41.60
N VAL A 605 16.09 -27.99 41.97
CA VAL A 605 17.00 -26.99 41.38
C VAL A 605 18.45 -27.43 41.57
N ALA A 606 19.26 -27.38 40.52
CA ALA A 606 20.64 -27.82 40.53
C ALA A 606 21.61 -26.82 41.19
N THR A 607 22.86 -27.24 41.35
CA THR A 607 23.98 -26.45 41.87
C THR A 607 25.11 -26.41 40.83
N PRO A 608 25.41 -25.24 40.22
CA PRO A 608 24.77 -23.94 40.39
C PRO A 608 23.35 -23.89 39.80
N THR A 609 22.53 -22.91 40.22
CA THR A 609 21.14 -22.76 39.74
C THR A 609 21.01 -22.40 38.26
N ASN A 610 22.00 -21.68 37.71
CA ASN A 610 21.95 -21.04 36.39
C ASN A 610 20.62 -20.30 36.10
N ALA A 611 20.05 -19.67 37.13
CA ALA A 611 18.78 -18.97 37.03
C ALA A 611 18.86 -17.76 36.08
N TYR A 612 17.97 -17.71 35.10
CA TYR A 612 17.82 -16.61 34.15
C TYR A 612 16.39 -16.06 34.19
N ASN A 613 16.25 -14.74 34.07
CA ASN A 613 14.96 -14.07 34.04
C ASN A 613 15.09 -12.74 33.29
N ASN A 614 14.44 -12.62 32.14
CA ASN A 614 14.29 -11.34 31.43
C ASN A 614 12.84 -10.81 31.46
N CYS A 615 11.93 -11.47 32.18
CA CYS A 615 10.58 -10.97 32.46
C CYS A 615 10.57 -9.90 33.56
N GLY A 616 11.70 -9.59 34.20
CA GLY A 616 11.74 -8.72 35.38
C GLY A 616 11.05 -9.34 36.60
N GLY A 617 10.63 -8.52 37.56
CA GLY A 617 10.02 -9.02 38.81
C GLY A 617 11.00 -9.78 39.71
N SER A 618 10.45 -10.55 40.66
CA SER A 618 11.23 -11.35 41.61
C SER A 618 11.15 -12.83 41.26
N LEU A 619 12.29 -13.42 40.88
CA LEU A 619 12.45 -14.86 40.66
C LEU A 619 12.92 -15.55 41.95
N THR A 620 12.27 -16.65 42.33
CA THR A 620 12.70 -17.54 43.41
C THR A 620 13.05 -18.91 42.85
N ALA A 621 14.33 -19.27 42.91
CA ALA A 621 14.87 -20.57 42.51
C ALA A 621 16.10 -20.89 43.36
N ASN A 622 15.89 -21.43 44.57
CA ASN A 622 16.98 -21.72 45.49
C ASN A 622 17.63 -23.08 45.15
N GLU A 623 18.96 -23.17 45.22
CA GLU A 623 19.71 -24.42 45.06
C GLU A 623 19.15 -25.55 45.92
N GLY A 624 18.96 -26.73 45.34
CA GLY A 624 18.33 -27.89 45.99
C GLY A 624 16.83 -27.71 46.29
N GLY A 625 16.22 -26.60 45.90
CA GLY A 625 14.79 -26.32 46.08
C GLY A 625 13.91 -27.20 45.19
N ALA A 626 12.66 -27.43 45.63
CA ALA A 626 11.68 -28.27 44.92
C ALA A 626 10.67 -27.45 44.08
N PHE A 627 10.93 -26.16 43.85
CA PHE A 627 10.05 -25.30 43.07
C PHE A 627 10.78 -24.09 42.49
N ILE A 628 10.14 -23.46 41.51
CA ILE A 628 10.48 -22.15 40.96
C ILE A 628 9.24 -21.25 40.99
N ALA A 629 9.41 -19.97 41.28
CA ALA A 629 8.30 -19.02 41.30
C ALA A 629 8.71 -17.64 40.76
N LEU A 630 7.81 -17.02 40.00
CA LEU A 630 7.93 -15.64 39.53
C LEU A 630 6.80 -14.80 40.13
N SER A 631 7.12 -13.60 40.62
CA SER A 631 6.13 -12.62 41.05
C SER A 631 6.47 -11.22 40.57
N GLY A 632 5.48 -10.51 40.00
CA GLY A 632 5.61 -9.12 39.56
C GLY A 632 6.41 -8.94 38.28
N GLY A 633 6.46 -9.97 37.42
CA GLY A 633 7.09 -9.86 36.10
C GLY A 633 6.22 -9.09 35.11
N THR A 634 6.82 -8.74 33.97
CA THR A 634 6.19 -8.08 32.83
C THR A 634 6.65 -8.71 31.52
N ALA A 635 5.70 -9.10 30.66
CA ALA A 635 5.96 -9.35 29.25
C ALA A 635 5.46 -8.15 28.45
N MET A 636 6.36 -7.49 27.71
CA MET A 636 6.04 -6.26 26.98
C MET A 636 5.01 -6.52 25.88
N ALA A 637 4.25 -5.49 25.49
CA ALA A 637 3.38 -5.50 24.33
C ALA A 637 4.14 -5.95 23.07
N GLY A 638 3.57 -6.90 22.32
CA GLY A 638 4.18 -7.46 21.12
C GLY A 638 5.45 -8.29 21.35
N GLY A 639 5.82 -8.55 22.61
CA GLY A 639 7.05 -9.26 22.98
C GLY A 639 6.82 -10.59 23.67
N SER A 640 7.90 -11.31 23.91
CA SER A 640 7.94 -12.48 24.80
C SER A 640 9.06 -12.32 25.82
N CYS A 641 8.94 -13.02 26.94
CA CYS A 641 9.98 -13.11 27.95
C CYS A 641 10.09 -14.55 28.46
N SER A 642 11.22 -14.90 29.05
CA SER A 642 11.50 -16.23 29.57
C SER A 642 12.16 -16.21 30.95
N VAL A 643 11.90 -17.29 31.66
CA VAL A 643 12.51 -17.61 32.96
C VAL A 643 13.06 -19.02 32.85
N SER A 644 14.32 -19.25 33.23
CA SER A 644 14.89 -20.60 33.25
C SER A 644 15.73 -20.87 34.50
N VAL A 645 15.88 -22.16 34.81
CA VAL A 645 16.71 -22.67 35.88
C VAL A 645 17.20 -24.06 35.49
N ASP A 646 18.38 -24.46 35.96
CA ASP A 646 18.81 -25.85 35.86
C ASP A 646 18.17 -26.69 36.98
N VAL A 647 17.69 -27.87 36.61
CA VAL A 647 17.15 -28.88 37.51
C VAL A 647 17.92 -30.19 37.34
N ALA A 648 17.91 -31.02 38.38
CA ALA A 648 18.50 -32.35 38.35
C ALA A 648 17.58 -33.34 39.08
N THR A 649 17.72 -34.62 38.74
CA THR A 649 17.02 -35.72 39.41
C THR A 649 18.02 -36.82 39.76
N ALA A 650 17.88 -37.46 40.92
CA ALA A 650 18.82 -38.47 41.38
C ALA A 650 18.47 -39.91 40.95
N GLN A 651 17.32 -40.12 40.30
CA GLN A 651 16.81 -41.44 39.95
C GLN A 651 16.23 -41.46 38.54
N SER A 652 16.38 -42.59 37.85
CA SER A 652 15.72 -42.84 36.57
C SER A 652 14.20 -42.85 36.73
N GLY A 653 13.47 -42.25 35.79
CA GLY A 653 12.02 -42.17 35.77
C GLY A 653 11.53 -41.08 34.82
N VAL A 654 10.20 -41.02 34.61
CA VAL A 654 9.56 -39.93 33.85
C VAL A 654 8.96 -38.93 34.84
N TYR A 655 9.43 -37.69 34.78
CA TYR A 655 9.04 -36.59 35.65
C TYR A 655 8.12 -35.63 34.90
N ASN A 656 6.82 -35.91 34.94
CA ASN A 656 5.80 -35.03 34.38
C ASN A 656 5.67 -33.79 35.27
N ASN A 657 6.24 -32.67 34.83
CA ASN A 657 6.18 -31.42 35.55
C ASN A 657 4.95 -30.64 35.08
N ILE A 658 4.14 -30.09 35.98
CA ILE A 658 2.98 -29.23 35.64
C ILE A 658 2.99 -28.02 36.56
N SER A 659 3.04 -26.83 35.97
CA SER A 659 3.09 -25.60 36.74
C SER A 659 1.72 -25.26 37.33
N GLY A 660 1.71 -24.34 38.30
CA GLY A 660 0.52 -23.55 38.61
C GLY A 660 0.11 -22.65 37.43
N ASN A 661 -1.04 -22.00 37.57
CA ASN A 661 -1.52 -21.05 36.58
C ASN A 661 -0.60 -19.82 36.50
N LEU A 662 -0.32 -19.34 35.29
CA LEU A 662 0.18 -17.98 35.09
C LEU A 662 -0.99 -16.99 35.14
N THR A 663 -0.86 -15.99 36.00
CA THR A 663 -1.83 -14.88 36.11
C THR A 663 -1.16 -13.55 35.80
N SER A 664 -1.93 -12.60 35.25
CA SER A 664 -1.50 -11.25 34.86
C SER A 664 -2.67 -10.26 34.92
N ASN A 665 -2.42 -8.98 34.63
CA ASN A 665 -3.49 -8.00 34.38
C ASN A 665 -4.38 -8.34 33.17
N LEU A 666 -3.92 -9.21 32.25
CA LEU A 666 -4.67 -9.65 31.07
C LEU A 666 -5.43 -10.98 31.30
N GLY A 667 -5.41 -11.49 32.53
CA GLY A 667 -6.14 -12.69 32.93
C GLY A 667 -5.25 -13.88 33.27
N ASN A 668 -5.82 -15.08 33.17
CA ASN A 668 -5.20 -16.35 33.54
C ASN A 668 -4.88 -17.16 32.29
N SER A 669 -3.60 -17.46 32.09
CA SER A 669 -3.05 -18.19 30.93
C SER A 669 -3.11 -19.71 31.07
N GLY A 670 -3.64 -20.23 32.18
CA GLY A 670 -3.61 -21.65 32.51
C GLY A 670 -2.22 -22.11 32.96
N ASN A 671 -2.01 -23.42 32.96
CA ASN A 671 -0.76 -24.07 33.34
C ASN A 671 0.09 -24.42 32.11
N ALA A 672 1.39 -24.62 32.34
CA ALA A 672 2.30 -25.20 31.37
C ALA A 672 2.72 -26.60 31.85
N SER A 673 2.84 -27.56 30.92
CA SER A 673 3.20 -28.96 31.19
C SER A 673 4.33 -29.42 30.25
N ASP A 674 5.30 -30.15 30.80
CA ASP A 674 6.35 -30.84 30.04
C ASP A 674 6.93 -31.98 30.89
N SER A 675 7.62 -32.93 30.27
CA SER A 675 8.08 -34.17 30.90
C SER A 675 9.57 -34.39 30.71
N LEU A 676 10.31 -34.57 31.82
CA LEU A 676 11.71 -34.99 31.77
C LEU A 676 11.81 -36.51 31.89
N SER A 677 12.42 -37.17 30.90
CA SER A 677 12.75 -38.59 30.94
C SER A 677 14.16 -38.82 31.48
N VAL A 678 14.31 -39.68 32.47
CA VAL A 678 15.61 -39.97 33.10
C VAL A 678 15.86 -41.46 32.98
N VAL A 679 16.85 -41.86 32.19
CA VAL A 679 17.16 -43.26 31.89
C VAL A 679 18.53 -43.64 32.48
N ASN A 680 18.81 -44.91 32.73
CA ASN A 680 20.17 -45.31 33.14
C ASN A 680 21.05 -45.44 31.90
N ALA A 681 22.32 -45.05 32.01
CA ALA A 681 23.33 -45.31 30.98
C ALA A 681 23.51 -46.82 30.73
N THR A 682 23.72 -47.17 29.47
CA THR A 682 23.83 -48.55 28.98
C THR A 682 24.99 -48.69 27.99
N SER A 683 25.56 -49.90 27.89
CA SER A 683 26.51 -50.23 26.81
C SER A 683 25.76 -50.77 25.59
N ARG A 684 26.18 -50.37 24.39
CA ARG A 684 25.66 -50.83 23.11
C ARG A 684 26.78 -51.41 22.28
N THR A 685 26.61 -52.65 21.84
CA THR A 685 27.67 -53.39 21.16
C THR A 685 27.43 -53.43 19.66
N VAL A 686 28.39 -52.90 18.90
CA VAL A 686 28.46 -53.04 17.45
C VAL A 686 28.76 -54.49 17.10
N THR A 687 27.86 -55.12 16.35
CA THR A 687 27.98 -56.52 15.90
C THR A 687 28.12 -56.66 14.39
N ASP A 688 27.92 -55.59 13.64
CA ASP A 688 28.10 -55.53 12.19
C ASP A 688 29.00 -54.35 11.79
N THR A 689 29.92 -54.58 10.85
CA THR A 689 30.82 -53.55 10.29
C THR A 689 30.23 -52.82 9.07
N GLY A 690 29.02 -53.20 8.64
CA GLY A 690 28.25 -52.51 7.60
C GLY A 690 27.76 -51.12 8.01
N ASP A 691 27.02 -50.48 7.11
CA ASP A 691 26.47 -49.12 7.25
C ASP A 691 25.00 -49.02 6.79
N ASP A 692 24.28 -50.13 6.74
CA ASP A 692 22.89 -50.24 6.28
C ASP A 692 21.84 -49.87 7.35
N GLY A 693 22.25 -49.06 8.34
CA GLY A 693 21.54 -48.85 9.60
C GLY A 693 20.04 -48.55 9.48
N ASP A 694 19.26 -49.21 10.32
CA ASP A 694 17.81 -49.04 10.47
C ASP A 694 17.41 -48.21 11.69
N GLY A 695 18.40 -47.75 12.46
CA GLY A 695 18.23 -46.94 13.67
C GLY A 695 17.94 -47.75 14.93
N VAL A 696 18.05 -49.08 14.88
CA VAL A 696 17.83 -49.97 16.02
C VAL A 696 19.04 -50.86 16.23
N CYS A 697 19.69 -50.73 17.40
CA CYS A 697 20.81 -51.61 17.75
C CYS A 697 20.32 -52.99 18.21
N ASP A 698 20.20 -53.94 17.28
CA ASP A 698 19.82 -55.34 17.53
C ASP A 698 20.93 -56.35 17.14
N ALA A 699 20.58 -57.55 16.63
CA ALA A 699 21.58 -58.55 16.23
C ALA A 699 22.48 -58.10 15.07
N SER A 700 22.02 -57.17 14.22
CA SER A 700 22.77 -56.56 13.11
C SER A 700 23.21 -55.13 13.42
N CYS A 701 23.44 -54.79 14.69
CA CYS A 701 23.79 -53.44 15.12
C CYS A 701 25.09 -52.94 14.45
N THR A 702 24.95 -52.01 13.51
CA THR A 702 26.07 -51.26 12.93
C THR A 702 26.53 -50.16 13.89
N LEU A 703 27.70 -49.55 13.64
CA LEU A 703 28.14 -48.37 14.40
C LEU A 703 27.10 -47.22 14.32
N ARG A 704 26.43 -47.07 13.17
CA ARG A 704 25.37 -46.09 12.97
C ARG A 704 24.16 -46.39 13.85
N ASP A 705 23.73 -47.64 13.95
CA ASP A 705 22.61 -48.04 14.79
C ASP A 705 22.92 -47.89 16.27
N ALA A 706 24.14 -48.25 16.67
CA ALA A 706 24.60 -48.11 18.05
C ALA A 706 24.56 -46.64 18.49
N VAL A 707 25.08 -45.73 17.66
CA VAL A 707 25.07 -44.28 17.94
C VAL A 707 23.65 -43.72 17.90
N ALA A 708 22.86 -44.03 16.86
CA ALA A 708 21.50 -43.50 16.73
C ALA A 708 20.57 -43.97 17.87
N ALA A 709 20.81 -45.16 18.43
CA ALA A 709 20.04 -45.68 19.54
C ALA A 709 20.51 -45.16 20.91
N SER A 710 21.67 -44.49 20.99
CA SER A 710 22.30 -44.08 22.24
C SER A 710 21.56 -42.94 22.95
N PHE A 711 21.57 -42.98 24.27
CA PHE A 711 21.17 -41.86 25.13
C PHE A 711 22.40 -41.19 25.73
N SER A 712 22.21 -39.99 26.28
CA SER A 712 23.29 -39.30 26.99
C SER A 712 23.85 -40.18 28.11
N GLY A 713 25.16 -40.40 28.14
CA GLY A 713 25.88 -41.26 29.07
C GLY A 713 26.11 -42.70 28.61
N ASP A 714 25.53 -43.14 27.48
CA ASP A 714 25.77 -44.47 26.93
C ASP A 714 27.22 -44.63 26.43
N THR A 715 27.70 -45.88 26.44
CA THR A 715 28.97 -46.29 25.80
C THR A 715 28.65 -47.20 24.61
N VAL A 716 29.28 -46.95 23.47
CA VAL A 716 29.26 -47.83 22.31
C VAL A 716 30.57 -48.62 22.28
N ASP A 717 30.48 -49.95 22.38
CA ASP A 717 31.62 -50.86 22.29
C ASP A 717 31.52 -51.73 21.03
N PHE A 718 32.60 -52.45 20.70
CA PHE A 718 32.65 -53.34 19.55
C PHE A 718 32.64 -54.81 19.99
N SER A 719 31.88 -55.66 19.31
CA SER A 719 31.88 -57.09 19.61
C SER A 719 33.27 -57.70 19.35
N PRO A 720 33.83 -58.48 20.28
CA PRO A 720 35.09 -59.19 20.07
C PRO A 720 34.97 -60.29 19.00
N LEU A 721 33.76 -60.60 18.53
CA LEU A 721 33.50 -61.57 17.47
C LEU A 721 33.60 -60.99 16.05
N LEU A 722 33.77 -59.67 15.92
CA LEU A 722 33.98 -59.04 14.62
C LEU A 722 35.30 -59.50 13.97
N PRO A 723 35.37 -59.57 12.64
CA PRO A 723 36.63 -59.82 11.94
C PRO A 723 37.71 -58.79 12.32
N GLN A 724 38.93 -59.24 12.58
CA GLN A 724 40.05 -58.38 12.97
C GLN A 724 41.06 -58.20 11.81
N PRO A 725 41.56 -56.98 11.53
CA PRO A 725 41.20 -55.71 12.19
C PRO A 725 39.72 -55.34 11.92
N VAL A 726 39.09 -54.66 12.88
CA VAL A 726 37.70 -54.22 12.75
C VAL A 726 37.70 -52.99 11.84
N VAL A 727 37.01 -53.07 10.70
CA VAL A 727 36.94 -51.97 9.74
C VAL A 727 35.47 -51.68 9.44
N VAL A 728 34.99 -50.55 9.91
CA VAL A 728 33.64 -50.04 9.63
C VAL A 728 33.69 -49.21 8.36
N GLU A 729 32.94 -49.63 7.34
CA GLU A 729 32.94 -48.98 6.03
C GLU A 729 31.67 -48.16 5.80
N LEU A 730 31.78 -46.84 5.89
CA LEU A 730 30.67 -45.92 5.72
C LEU A 730 30.39 -45.63 4.25
N THR A 731 29.14 -45.83 3.84
CA THR A 731 28.61 -45.55 2.48
C THR A 731 27.55 -44.45 2.48
N GLY A 732 26.89 -44.20 3.63
CA GLY A 732 25.84 -43.22 3.82
C GLY A 732 26.32 -41.84 4.29
N PRO A 733 25.43 -40.97 4.82
CA PRO A 733 25.82 -39.67 5.38
C PRO A 733 26.75 -39.84 6.61
N PRO A 734 27.36 -38.77 7.13
CA PRO A 734 28.12 -38.83 8.39
C PRO A 734 27.30 -39.47 9.51
N ILE A 735 27.96 -40.13 10.47
CA ILE A 735 27.30 -40.56 11.71
C ILE A 735 27.13 -39.32 12.59
N THR A 736 25.89 -39.02 13.00
CA THR A 736 25.58 -37.85 13.81
C THR A 736 25.50 -38.22 15.29
N VAL A 737 26.19 -37.46 16.14
CA VAL A 737 26.17 -37.56 17.60
C VAL A 737 25.52 -36.31 18.18
N ASP A 738 24.35 -36.45 18.76
CA ASP A 738 23.54 -35.35 19.32
C ASP A 738 23.30 -35.47 20.83
N VAL A 739 23.78 -36.55 21.45
CA VAL A 739 23.80 -36.81 22.89
C VAL A 739 25.23 -36.99 23.38
N SER A 740 25.48 -36.76 24.66
CA SER A 740 26.83 -37.01 25.21
C SER A 740 27.08 -38.51 25.37
N MET A 741 28.14 -39.08 24.80
CA MET A 741 28.37 -40.53 24.83
C MET A 741 29.86 -40.87 24.68
N ALA A 742 30.19 -42.16 24.85
CA ALA A 742 31.52 -42.70 24.59
C ALA A 742 31.50 -43.74 23.47
N ILE A 743 32.57 -43.82 22.68
CA ILE A 743 32.83 -44.92 21.73
C ILE A 743 34.17 -45.55 22.10
N GLU A 744 34.19 -46.84 22.40
CA GLU A 744 35.35 -47.56 22.91
C GLU A 744 35.66 -48.77 22.05
N ALA A 745 36.84 -48.78 21.44
CA ALA A 745 37.36 -49.94 20.74
C ALA A 745 37.82 -51.04 21.71
N ASN A 746 37.88 -52.28 21.23
CA ASN A 746 38.47 -53.36 22.01
C ASN A 746 39.99 -53.15 22.15
N ALA A 747 40.47 -53.16 23.40
CA ALA A 747 41.89 -52.99 23.69
C ALA A 747 42.78 -53.95 22.87
N GLY A 748 43.79 -53.40 22.19
CA GLY A 748 44.74 -54.15 21.36
C GLY A 748 44.19 -54.65 20.02
N VAL A 749 42.94 -54.33 19.67
CA VAL A 749 42.35 -54.62 18.36
C VAL A 749 42.27 -53.31 17.58
N ARG A 750 42.91 -53.26 16.41
CA ARG A 750 42.77 -52.10 15.53
C ARG A 750 41.32 -51.99 15.04
N THR A 751 40.68 -50.87 15.36
CA THR A 751 39.32 -50.53 14.94
C THR A 751 39.36 -49.25 14.12
N ALA A 752 39.01 -49.32 12.84
CA ALA A 752 39.03 -48.20 11.92
C ALA A 752 37.64 -47.90 11.37
N VAL A 753 37.27 -46.62 11.34
CA VAL A 753 36.10 -46.09 10.64
C VAL A 753 36.59 -45.40 9.39
N ARG A 754 36.11 -45.84 8.22
CA ARG A 754 36.56 -45.29 6.93
C ARG A 754 35.48 -45.21 5.88
N ARG A 755 35.72 -44.49 4.79
CA ARG A 755 34.87 -44.51 3.59
C ARG A 755 35.19 -45.69 2.67
N ALA A 756 34.15 -46.37 2.18
CA ALA A 756 34.29 -47.38 1.11
C ALA A 756 34.45 -46.76 -0.31
N GLY A 757 34.39 -45.44 -0.42
CA GLY A 757 34.50 -44.66 -1.66
C GLY A 757 33.49 -43.51 -1.71
N GLY A 758 33.75 -42.51 -2.56
CA GLY A 758 32.92 -41.30 -2.67
C GLY A 758 33.45 -40.13 -1.84
N SER A 759 32.65 -39.07 -1.73
CA SER A 759 32.91 -37.88 -0.91
C SER A 759 31.97 -37.90 0.30
N GLY A 760 32.50 -37.66 1.49
CA GLY A 760 31.71 -37.45 2.69
C GLY A 760 32.51 -37.63 3.98
N ARG A 761 32.23 -36.76 4.95
CA ARG A 761 32.72 -36.84 6.33
C ARG A 761 32.30 -38.13 7.07
N LEU A 762 33.11 -38.61 8.02
CA LEU A 762 32.80 -39.83 8.79
C LEU A 762 31.81 -39.57 9.94
N LEU A 763 32.04 -38.53 10.76
CA LEU A 763 31.28 -38.26 11.98
C LEU A 763 31.00 -36.76 12.18
N GLU A 764 29.86 -36.43 12.78
CA GLU A 764 29.46 -35.06 13.13
C GLU A 764 28.93 -35.00 14.57
N VAL A 765 29.48 -34.10 15.38
CA VAL A 765 29.09 -33.89 16.78
C VAL A 765 28.32 -32.57 16.90
N LEU A 766 27.03 -32.66 17.21
CA LEU A 766 26.14 -31.51 17.34
C LEU A 766 26.31 -30.81 18.69
N SER A 767 25.76 -29.59 18.82
CA SER A 767 25.93 -28.71 20.00
C SER A 767 25.48 -29.31 21.34
N ASN A 768 24.66 -30.37 21.31
CA ASN A 768 24.11 -31.03 22.49
C ASN A 768 24.83 -32.35 22.85
N GLY A 769 25.78 -32.80 22.02
CA GLY A 769 26.52 -34.04 22.20
C GLY A 769 27.98 -33.80 22.55
N ASN A 770 28.47 -34.38 23.65
CA ASN A 770 29.90 -34.48 23.94
C ASN A 770 30.36 -35.90 23.64
N LEU A 771 31.44 -36.05 22.89
CA LEU A 771 31.88 -37.38 22.44
C LEU A 771 33.28 -37.68 22.96
N ARG A 772 33.42 -38.80 23.66
CA ARG A 772 34.71 -39.39 23.99
C ARG A 772 34.95 -40.62 23.12
N VAL A 773 36.07 -40.69 22.41
CA VAL A 773 36.44 -41.84 21.58
C VAL A 773 37.77 -42.41 22.08
N THR A 774 37.84 -43.72 22.30
CA THR A 774 39.05 -44.41 22.74
C THR A 774 39.40 -45.55 21.78
N GLY A 775 40.61 -45.54 21.23
CA GLY A 775 41.17 -46.65 20.45
C GLY A 775 40.62 -46.82 19.03
N VAL A 776 39.99 -45.77 18.46
CA VAL A 776 39.39 -45.82 17.11
C VAL A 776 40.20 -44.96 16.14
N ASP A 777 40.54 -45.56 15.00
CA ASP A 777 41.16 -44.89 13.86
C ASP A 777 40.09 -44.32 12.90
N PHE A 778 40.36 -43.16 12.33
CA PHE A 778 39.53 -42.47 11.34
C PHE A 778 40.32 -42.27 10.05
N GLU A 779 39.91 -42.97 8.99
CA GLU A 779 40.69 -43.06 7.76
C GLU A 779 39.88 -42.69 6.52
N GLN A 780 40.52 -42.02 5.56
CA GLN A 780 39.96 -41.76 4.23
C GLN A 780 38.59 -41.06 4.25
N GLY A 781 38.32 -40.23 5.27
CA GLY A 781 37.20 -39.31 5.25
C GLY A 781 37.45 -38.19 4.24
N THR A 782 36.59 -38.03 3.25
CA THR A 782 36.84 -37.19 2.06
C THR A 782 35.73 -36.17 1.85
N GLU A 783 35.67 -35.12 2.67
CA GLU A 783 34.64 -34.09 2.56
C GLU A 783 34.92 -33.16 1.37
N ALA A 784 34.16 -33.35 0.28
CA ALA A 784 34.22 -32.52 -0.93
C ALA A 784 32.80 -32.15 -1.38
N PRO A 785 32.30 -30.96 -0.99
CA PRO A 785 30.97 -30.50 -1.33
C PRO A 785 30.76 -30.42 -2.86
N THR A 786 29.57 -30.79 -3.31
CA THR A 786 29.21 -30.73 -4.74
C THR A 786 28.68 -29.36 -5.16
N ALA A 787 28.20 -28.55 -4.21
CA ALA A 787 27.74 -27.19 -4.46
C ALA A 787 28.93 -26.29 -4.81
N LEU A 788 28.85 -25.57 -5.92
CA LEU A 788 29.97 -24.79 -6.46
C LEU A 788 30.33 -23.59 -5.55
N GLY A 789 31.62 -23.40 -5.28
CA GLY A 789 32.13 -22.40 -4.33
C GLY A 789 31.89 -22.72 -2.85
N ALA A 790 31.33 -23.89 -2.52
CA ALA A 790 31.10 -24.31 -1.14
C ALA A 790 32.41 -24.77 -0.48
N GLY A 791 32.60 -24.38 0.79
CA GLY A 791 33.76 -24.78 1.57
C GLY A 791 33.60 -26.17 2.19
N ALA A 792 34.72 -26.84 2.44
CA ALA A 792 34.80 -28.13 3.11
C ALA A 792 35.34 -27.97 4.52
N MET A 793 34.78 -28.72 5.46
CA MET A 793 35.16 -28.68 6.88
C MET A 793 35.34 -30.13 7.35
N GLY A 794 36.50 -30.49 7.91
CA GLY A 794 36.67 -31.78 8.60
C GLY A 794 36.42 -33.00 7.72
N GLY A 795 37.48 -33.56 7.11
CA GLY A 795 37.34 -34.78 6.30
C GLY A 795 36.88 -35.99 7.12
N ALA A 796 37.33 -36.13 8.36
CA ALA A 796 36.91 -37.17 9.29
C ALA A 796 35.77 -36.70 10.19
N ILE A 797 35.99 -35.63 10.97
CA ILE A 797 35.08 -35.20 12.04
C ILE A 797 34.83 -33.70 12.01
N HIS A 798 33.60 -33.29 12.31
CA HIS A 798 33.23 -31.91 12.60
C HIS A 798 32.47 -31.82 13.92
N THR A 799 32.88 -30.89 14.77
CA THR A 799 32.16 -30.56 16.02
C THR A 799 31.51 -29.18 15.92
N SER A 800 30.29 -29.05 16.43
CA SER A 800 29.54 -27.79 16.51
C SER A 800 29.95 -26.97 17.75
N SER A 801 29.72 -25.66 17.73
CA SER A 801 29.94 -24.81 18.91
C SER A 801 29.14 -25.32 20.12
N GLY A 802 29.80 -25.39 21.28
CA GLY A 802 29.20 -25.85 22.54
C GLY A 802 29.34 -27.35 22.84
N SER A 803 29.89 -28.15 21.91
CA SER A 803 30.27 -29.54 22.19
C SER A 803 31.75 -29.68 22.59
N THR A 804 32.08 -30.83 23.17
CA THR A 804 33.45 -31.27 23.46
C THR A 804 33.72 -32.62 22.79
N LEU A 805 34.84 -32.72 22.07
CA LEU A 805 35.36 -33.97 21.52
C LEU A 805 36.66 -34.34 22.23
N GLU A 806 36.70 -35.51 22.87
CA GLU A 806 37.90 -36.09 23.45
C GLU A 806 38.28 -37.35 22.65
N ILE A 807 39.48 -37.39 22.08
CA ILE A 807 40.03 -38.59 21.42
C ILE A 807 41.25 -39.09 22.19
N ILE A 808 41.26 -40.39 22.46
CA ILE A 808 42.33 -41.10 23.15
C ILE A 808 42.77 -42.29 22.30
N ASP A 809 44.07 -42.46 22.11
CA ASP A 809 44.67 -43.59 21.39
C ASP A 809 44.10 -43.78 19.96
N GLY A 810 43.83 -42.68 19.23
CA GLY A 810 43.24 -42.72 17.88
C GLY A 810 44.17 -42.24 16.77
N THR A 811 44.06 -42.83 15.58
CA THR A 811 44.78 -42.39 14.38
C THR A 811 43.85 -41.70 13.37
N PHE A 812 44.23 -40.53 12.86
CA PHE A 812 43.60 -39.86 11.74
C PHE A 812 44.52 -39.92 10.52
N ARG A 813 44.15 -40.72 9.51
CA ARG A 813 44.99 -40.95 8.34
C ARG A 813 44.30 -40.71 7.01
N GLU A 814 45.00 -40.08 6.07
CA GLU A 814 44.53 -39.87 4.68
C GLU A 814 43.15 -39.18 4.60
N ASN A 815 42.78 -38.38 5.60
CA ASN A 815 41.54 -37.63 5.57
C ASN A 815 41.72 -36.35 4.76
N SER A 816 40.70 -35.95 4.01
CA SER A 816 40.74 -34.76 3.18
C SER A 816 39.48 -33.92 3.26
N ALA A 817 39.68 -32.61 3.38
CA ALA A 817 38.65 -31.60 3.18
C ALA A 817 39.01 -30.81 1.91
N SER A 818 38.15 -30.83 0.90
CA SER A 818 38.39 -30.20 -0.40
C SER A 818 37.27 -29.26 -0.78
N GLY A 819 37.56 -27.95 -0.76
CA GLY A 819 36.62 -26.92 -1.18
C GLY A 819 36.27 -27.04 -2.66
N SER A 820 35.02 -26.77 -3.02
CA SER A 820 34.58 -26.95 -4.39
C SER A 820 35.03 -25.78 -5.29
N GLY A 821 35.18 -26.05 -6.59
CA GLY A 821 35.54 -25.01 -7.56
C GLY A 821 34.44 -23.95 -7.73
N ALA A 822 34.85 -22.74 -8.12
CA ALA A 822 33.94 -21.64 -8.38
C ALA A 822 32.98 -21.92 -9.56
N GLY A 823 31.67 -21.82 -9.33
CA GLY A 823 30.64 -22.22 -10.29
C GLY A 823 30.00 -21.12 -11.12
N THR A 824 30.05 -19.88 -10.63
CA THR A 824 29.40 -18.70 -11.20
C THR A 824 30.34 -17.49 -11.12
N ALA A 825 30.04 -16.43 -11.88
CA ALA A 825 30.81 -15.19 -11.81
C ALA A 825 30.66 -14.56 -10.41
N GLY A 826 31.77 -14.13 -9.81
CA GLY A 826 31.80 -13.43 -8.52
C GLY A 826 31.96 -14.31 -7.27
N VAL A 827 31.86 -15.64 -7.38
CA VAL A 827 32.09 -16.56 -6.23
C VAL A 827 33.52 -17.12 -6.29
N PRO A 828 34.37 -16.92 -5.27
CA PRO A 828 35.67 -17.59 -5.17
C PRO A 828 35.55 -19.11 -5.11
N GLY A 829 36.66 -19.82 -5.26
CA GLY A 829 36.70 -21.23 -4.89
C GLY A 829 36.37 -21.41 -3.40
N GLY A 830 35.71 -22.51 -3.04
CA GLY A 830 35.37 -22.82 -1.66
C GLY A 830 36.62 -23.03 -0.81
N SER A 831 36.62 -22.59 0.44
CA SER A 831 37.76 -22.80 1.35
C SER A 831 37.71 -24.19 1.98
N ALA A 832 38.85 -24.76 2.34
CA ALA A 832 38.94 -25.99 3.10
C ALA A 832 39.52 -25.73 4.49
N ALA A 833 38.98 -26.38 5.50
CA ALA A 833 39.49 -26.26 6.86
C ALA A 833 39.47 -27.60 7.60
N GLY A 834 40.58 -27.96 8.23
CA GLY A 834 40.72 -29.20 9.00
C GLY A 834 40.64 -30.43 8.11
N GLY A 835 41.74 -30.86 7.50
CA GLY A 835 41.72 -32.03 6.61
C GLY A 835 41.21 -33.30 7.30
N ALA A 836 41.51 -33.47 8.59
CA ALA A 836 40.90 -34.48 9.45
C ALA A 836 39.75 -33.92 10.30
N ILE A 837 40.03 -32.94 11.16
CA ILE A 837 39.06 -32.43 12.15
C ILE A 837 38.84 -30.94 11.97
N TYR A 838 37.57 -30.54 11.90
CA TYR A 838 37.16 -29.15 12.05
C TYR A 838 36.39 -29.00 13.37
N ALA A 839 36.91 -28.23 14.32
CA ALA A 839 36.37 -28.14 15.66
C ALA A 839 35.79 -26.75 15.96
N ASP A 840 34.46 -26.59 15.88
CA ASP A 840 33.80 -25.39 16.43
C ASP A 840 33.64 -25.47 17.95
N GLY A 841 33.57 -26.69 18.50
CA GLY A 841 33.61 -26.98 19.94
C GLY A 841 35.02 -27.23 20.46
N ASP A 842 35.13 -27.61 21.73
CA ASP A 842 36.41 -27.91 22.39
C ASP A 842 36.96 -29.27 21.92
N LEU A 843 38.28 -29.36 21.73
CA LEU A 843 38.97 -30.54 21.24
C LEU A 843 40.11 -30.93 22.19
N LEU A 844 40.01 -32.12 22.77
CA LEU A 844 41.01 -32.71 23.66
C LEU A 844 41.59 -33.96 23.01
N LEU A 845 42.90 -33.99 22.82
CA LEU A 845 43.60 -35.07 22.13
C LEU A 845 44.67 -35.65 23.03
N ARG A 846 44.64 -36.97 23.22
CA ARG A 846 45.63 -37.70 24.02
C ARG A 846 46.11 -38.91 23.24
N ASN A 847 47.42 -39.10 23.16
CA ASN A 847 48.00 -40.28 22.52
C ASN A 847 47.59 -40.49 21.03
N CYS A 848 47.17 -39.43 20.33
CA CYS A 848 46.66 -39.53 18.95
C CYS A 848 47.71 -39.28 17.87
N ALA A 849 47.50 -39.82 16.67
CA ALA A 849 48.36 -39.61 15.50
C ALA A 849 47.57 -39.03 14.31
N PHE A 850 48.09 -37.98 13.67
CA PHE A 850 47.50 -37.33 12.50
C PHE A 850 48.48 -37.39 11.34
N VAL A 851 48.17 -38.19 10.32
CA VAL A 851 49.10 -38.52 9.23
C VAL A 851 48.49 -38.34 7.86
N GLU A 852 49.22 -37.68 6.96
CA GLU A 852 48.83 -37.56 5.54
C GLU A 852 47.42 -36.95 5.33
N ASN A 853 46.97 -36.09 6.25
CA ASN A 853 45.69 -35.41 6.11
C ASN A 853 45.83 -34.13 5.26
N VAL A 854 44.82 -33.81 4.44
CA VAL A 854 44.90 -32.77 3.42
C VAL A 854 43.71 -31.82 3.45
N ALA A 855 43.96 -30.53 3.70
CA ALA A 855 43.02 -29.45 3.42
C ALA A 855 43.35 -28.78 2.08
N SER A 856 42.43 -28.80 1.11
CA SER A 856 42.64 -28.23 -0.23
C SER A 856 41.57 -27.21 -0.59
N GLY A 857 41.96 -25.95 -0.81
CA GLY A 857 41.07 -24.90 -1.30
C GLY A 857 40.62 -25.17 -2.75
N GLY A 858 39.39 -24.81 -3.06
CA GLY A 858 38.82 -24.96 -4.39
C GLY A 858 39.40 -23.97 -5.40
N SER A 859 39.48 -24.36 -6.67
CA SER A 859 39.97 -23.47 -7.72
C SER A 859 38.97 -22.34 -8.05
N GLY A 860 39.50 -21.15 -8.32
CA GLY A 860 38.76 -20.02 -8.84
C GLY A 860 38.31 -20.22 -10.29
N ARG A 861 37.36 -19.40 -10.74
CA ARG A 861 36.73 -19.54 -12.06
C ARG A 861 37.62 -18.92 -13.15
N SER A 862 38.00 -19.73 -14.14
CA SER A 862 38.70 -19.27 -15.34
C SER A 862 37.74 -18.86 -16.47
N GLY A 863 38.04 -17.77 -17.18
CA GLY A 863 37.30 -17.31 -18.38
C GLY A 863 35.95 -16.60 -18.11
N GLY A 864 35.56 -15.69 -19.02
CA GLY A 864 34.36 -14.84 -18.93
C GLY A 864 34.64 -13.38 -18.54
N THR A 865 33.60 -12.62 -18.20
CA THR A 865 33.71 -11.19 -17.80
C THR A 865 34.20 -10.97 -16.36
N SER A 866 34.34 -12.03 -15.55
CA SER A 866 34.88 -11.98 -14.18
C SER A 866 35.60 -13.29 -13.85
N THR A 867 36.90 -13.20 -13.58
CA THR A 867 37.65 -14.28 -12.90
C THR A 867 37.36 -14.23 -11.40
N THR A 868 37.63 -15.32 -10.69
CA THR A 868 37.48 -15.35 -9.22
C THR A 868 38.70 -15.98 -8.56
N ALA A 869 38.96 -15.61 -7.31
CA ALA A 869 40.10 -16.09 -6.54
C ALA A 869 39.93 -17.58 -6.17
N GLY A 870 41.06 -18.26 -5.92
CA GLY A 870 41.04 -19.59 -5.32
C GLY A 870 40.61 -19.54 -3.84
N GLY A 871 40.05 -20.63 -3.34
CA GLY A 871 39.68 -20.80 -1.94
C GLY A 871 40.90 -21.03 -1.04
N SER A 872 40.80 -20.66 0.24
CA SER A 872 41.90 -20.84 1.19
C SER A 872 41.92 -22.25 1.79
N ALA A 873 43.04 -22.66 2.37
CA ALA A 873 43.17 -23.91 3.12
C ALA A 873 43.76 -23.66 4.52
N ASN A 874 43.09 -24.13 5.57
CA ASN A 874 43.52 -23.90 6.95
C ASN A 874 43.57 -25.22 7.71
N GLY A 875 44.70 -25.58 8.32
CA GLY A 875 44.78 -26.79 9.14
C GLY A 875 44.76 -28.07 8.30
N GLY A 876 45.91 -28.53 7.83
CA GLY A 876 45.99 -29.76 7.02
C GLY A 876 45.49 -30.99 7.79
N ALA A 877 45.70 -31.05 9.11
CA ALA A 877 45.04 -32.01 9.99
C ALA A 877 43.86 -31.39 10.73
N ILE A 878 44.09 -30.31 11.49
CA ILE A 878 43.11 -29.75 12.42
C ILE A 878 42.89 -28.26 12.14
N HIS A 879 41.62 -27.86 12.08
CA HIS A 879 41.22 -26.46 12.25
C HIS A 879 40.33 -26.31 13.48
N ALA A 880 40.67 -25.40 14.39
CA ALA A 880 39.98 -25.22 15.67
C ALA A 880 39.48 -23.77 15.89
N ASN A 881 38.24 -23.65 16.33
CA ASN A 881 37.62 -22.40 16.82
C ASN A 881 37.33 -22.43 18.34
N GLY A 882 37.13 -23.63 18.92
CA GLY A 882 37.06 -23.87 20.36
C GLY A 882 38.43 -24.14 20.99
N LEU A 883 38.47 -24.44 22.30
CA LEU A 883 39.72 -24.73 23.01
C LEU A 883 40.39 -25.98 22.43
N LEU A 884 41.72 -25.96 22.32
CA LEU A 884 42.51 -27.08 21.82
C LEU A 884 43.56 -27.52 22.84
N ASP A 885 43.41 -28.74 23.38
CA ASP A 885 44.38 -29.35 24.28
C ASP A 885 44.98 -30.62 23.66
N ILE A 886 46.30 -30.67 23.53
CA ILE A 886 47.03 -31.72 22.82
C ILE A 886 48.08 -32.30 23.75
N LEU A 887 47.99 -33.60 24.02
CA LEU A 887 48.90 -34.30 24.88
C LEU A 887 49.41 -35.56 24.20
N ASN A 888 50.73 -35.70 24.10
CA ASN A 888 51.35 -36.93 23.61
C ASN A 888 50.88 -37.30 22.19
N CYS A 889 50.92 -36.36 21.24
CA CYS A 889 50.37 -36.56 19.88
C CYS A 889 51.39 -36.36 18.76
N THR A 890 51.25 -37.12 17.68
CA THR A 890 52.08 -36.99 16.46
C THR A 890 51.28 -36.36 15.31
N PHE A 891 51.86 -35.38 14.61
CA PHE A 891 51.34 -34.79 13.38
C PHE A 891 52.41 -34.88 12.29
N ALA A 892 52.20 -35.79 11.33
CA ALA A 892 53.18 -36.07 10.29
C ALA A 892 52.62 -35.92 8.88
N ALA A 893 53.37 -35.28 7.99
CA ALA A 893 53.05 -35.21 6.56
C ALA A 893 51.65 -34.66 6.22
N ASN A 894 51.08 -33.81 7.07
CA ASN A 894 49.80 -33.16 6.80
C ASN A 894 49.98 -31.96 5.88
N GLN A 895 48.99 -31.66 5.04
CA GLN A 895 49.12 -30.63 4.01
C GLN A 895 47.92 -29.67 3.96
N ALA A 896 48.20 -28.36 3.97
CA ALA A 896 47.22 -27.33 3.62
C ALA A 896 47.62 -26.68 2.28
N SER A 897 46.73 -26.70 1.29
CA SER A 897 47.00 -26.22 -0.06
C SER A 897 45.91 -25.27 -0.55
N GLY A 898 46.26 -24.02 -0.82
CA GLY A 898 45.35 -23.01 -1.34
C GLY A 898 44.93 -23.31 -2.78
N GLY A 899 43.69 -22.97 -3.14
CA GLY A 899 43.17 -23.17 -4.49
C GLY A 899 43.81 -22.24 -5.51
N ALA A 900 43.95 -22.68 -6.76
CA ALA A 900 44.47 -21.82 -7.84
C ALA A 900 43.47 -20.70 -8.18
N GLY A 901 43.98 -19.50 -8.49
CA GLY A 901 43.19 -18.38 -8.99
C GLY A 901 42.68 -18.62 -10.41
N GLY A 902 41.54 -18.02 -10.76
CA GLY A 902 40.96 -18.13 -12.10
C GLY A 902 41.78 -17.40 -13.17
N ASN A 903 42.05 -18.06 -14.29
CA ASN A 903 42.76 -17.46 -15.44
C ASN A 903 41.88 -16.46 -16.19
N GLY A 904 42.47 -15.34 -16.59
CA GLY A 904 41.85 -14.28 -17.38
C GLY A 904 41.36 -14.74 -18.76
N ALA A 905 40.31 -14.11 -19.27
CA ALA A 905 39.79 -14.41 -20.60
C ALA A 905 40.74 -13.90 -21.70
N ASN A 906 41.06 -14.74 -22.68
CA ASN A 906 41.75 -14.34 -23.91
C ASN A 906 40.79 -13.56 -24.81
N ASP A 907 41.21 -12.40 -25.34
CA ASP A 907 40.46 -11.71 -26.40
C ASP A 907 41.09 -11.97 -27.77
N GLY A 908 40.41 -12.79 -28.57
CA GLY A 908 40.84 -13.14 -29.93
C GLY A 908 40.63 -12.03 -30.97
N MET A 909 39.99 -10.91 -30.63
CA MET A 909 39.66 -9.83 -31.58
C MET A 909 40.53 -8.57 -31.45
N GLY A 910 41.60 -8.61 -30.63
CA GLY A 910 42.58 -7.53 -30.52
C GLY A 910 42.29 -6.47 -29.43
N GLY A 911 41.37 -6.72 -28.51
CA GLY A 911 41.20 -5.94 -27.28
C GLY A 911 42.14 -6.38 -26.15
N PRO A 912 42.09 -5.71 -24.98
CA PRO A 912 42.88 -6.08 -23.82
C PRO A 912 42.44 -7.44 -23.25
N GLY A 913 43.41 -8.25 -22.83
CA GLY A 913 43.13 -9.52 -22.16
C GLY A 913 42.59 -9.31 -20.75
N GLY A 914 41.76 -10.23 -20.25
CA GLY A 914 41.25 -10.16 -18.88
C GLY A 914 42.33 -10.45 -17.84
N ASN A 915 42.27 -9.85 -16.65
CA ASN A 915 43.22 -10.13 -15.58
C ASN A 915 42.95 -11.50 -14.93
N GLY A 916 44.03 -12.19 -14.56
CA GLY A 916 43.95 -13.35 -13.69
C GLY A 916 43.61 -12.96 -12.25
N SER A 917 42.96 -13.85 -11.53
CA SER A 917 42.62 -13.67 -10.12
C SER A 917 43.68 -14.27 -9.20
N ASN A 918 43.72 -13.83 -7.93
CA ASN A 918 44.70 -14.34 -6.97
C ASN A 918 44.43 -15.81 -6.59
N GLY A 919 45.50 -16.54 -6.25
CA GLY A 919 45.39 -17.84 -5.61
C GLY A 919 44.95 -17.72 -4.15
N GLY A 920 44.41 -18.81 -3.61
CA GLY A 920 44.01 -18.90 -2.21
C GLY A 920 45.19 -19.06 -1.26
N ALA A 921 45.05 -18.59 -0.02
CA ALA A 921 46.06 -18.73 1.02
C ALA A 921 46.08 -20.15 1.61
N ALA A 922 47.21 -20.55 2.20
CA ALA A 922 47.33 -21.79 2.96
C ALA A 922 47.95 -21.51 4.33
N SER A 923 47.32 -22.00 5.40
CA SER A 923 47.83 -21.82 6.76
C SER A 923 47.74 -23.09 7.60
N GLY A 924 48.68 -23.29 8.52
CA GLY A 924 48.67 -24.40 9.47
C GLY A 924 48.75 -25.77 8.79
N GLY A 925 49.91 -26.18 8.29
CA GLY A 925 50.05 -27.45 7.56
C GLY A 925 49.64 -28.67 8.41
N ALA A 926 49.86 -28.63 9.73
CA ALA A 926 49.20 -29.54 10.67
C ALA A 926 47.97 -28.89 11.31
N ILE A 927 48.17 -27.77 12.02
CA ILE A 927 47.17 -27.19 12.92
C ILE A 927 46.94 -25.72 12.58
N SER A 928 45.69 -25.32 12.48
CA SER A 928 45.24 -23.93 12.39
C SER A 928 44.23 -23.62 13.49
N ALA A 929 44.52 -22.65 14.35
CA ALA A 929 43.62 -22.20 15.42
C ALA A 929 43.18 -20.75 15.19
N SER A 930 41.89 -20.47 15.38
CA SER A 930 41.35 -19.11 15.25
C SER A 930 41.69 -18.25 16.48
N ALA A 931 41.29 -16.98 16.46
CA ALA A 931 41.58 -16.04 17.55
C ALA A 931 40.82 -16.35 18.86
N SER A 932 39.82 -17.24 18.84
CA SER A 932 39.09 -17.69 20.02
C SER A 932 39.58 -19.03 20.59
N ALA A 933 40.49 -19.71 19.89
CA ALA A 933 40.93 -21.06 20.20
C ALA A 933 42.26 -21.07 20.96
N ASP A 934 42.22 -20.86 22.27
CA ASP A 934 43.42 -21.03 23.11
C ASP A 934 43.96 -22.46 22.96
N MET A 935 45.27 -22.57 22.73
CA MET A 935 45.94 -23.84 22.45
C MET A 935 46.97 -24.18 23.52
N SER A 936 46.87 -25.40 24.05
CA SER A 936 47.87 -26.03 24.92
C SER A 936 48.37 -27.30 24.26
N MET A 937 49.69 -27.47 24.17
CA MET A 937 50.28 -28.71 23.66
C MET A 937 51.49 -29.14 24.48
N ALA A 938 51.56 -30.43 24.81
CA ALA A 938 52.66 -31.05 25.52
C ALA A 938 53.04 -32.41 24.91
N PHE A 939 54.34 -32.70 24.86
CA PHE A 939 54.86 -33.98 24.35
C PHE A 939 54.37 -34.29 22.92
N ALA A 940 54.30 -33.29 22.04
CA ALA A 940 53.83 -33.47 20.67
C ALA A 940 54.99 -33.51 19.67
N THR A 941 54.83 -34.24 18.57
CA THR A 941 55.80 -34.34 17.47
C THR A 941 55.16 -33.83 16.17
N LEU A 942 55.62 -32.70 15.61
CA LEU A 942 55.07 -32.09 14.40
C LEU A 942 56.14 -32.08 13.31
N ILE A 943 56.02 -32.98 12.36
CA ILE A 943 57.06 -33.20 11.35
C ILE A 943 56.53 -33.32 9.92
N GLU A 944 57.34 -32.88 8.96
CA GLU A 944 57.07 -33.00 7.52
C GLU A 944 55.73 -32.39 7.06
N ASN A 945 55.12 -31.51 7.85
CA ASN A 945 53.87 -30.86 7.46
C ASN A 945 54.13 -29.76 6.43
N HIS A 946 53.17 -29.53 5.53
CA HIS A 946 53.39 -28.72 4.35
C HIS A 946 52.27 -27.70 4.13
N VAL A 947 52.64 -26.44 3.86
CA VAL A 947 51.70 -25.42 3.37
C VAL A 947 52.05 -25.04 1.94
N SER A 948 51.06 -24.99 1.05
CA SER A 948 51.26 -24.57 -0.34
C SER A 948 50.29 -23.45 -0.70
N ALA A 949 50.79 -22.29 -1.06
CA ALA A 949 49.94 -21.23 -1.60
C ALA A 949 49.30 -21.66 -2.92
N GLY A 950 48.07 -21.23 -3.15
CA GLY A 950 47.44 -21.35 -4.45
C GLY A 950 48.16 -20.49 -5.47
N ALA A 951 48.40 -21.04 -6.67
CA ALA A 951 48.96 -20.26 -7.77
C ALA A 951 47.99 -19.14 -8.19
N GLY A 952 48.51 -17.96 -8.51
CA GLY A 952 47.73 -16.91 -9.15
C GLY A 952 47.29 -17.33 -10.55
N GLY A 953 46.08 -16.93 -10.95
CA GLY A 953 45.58 -17.16 -12.30
C GLY A 953 46.38 -16.34 -13.32
N SER A 954 46.64 -16.90 -14.49
CA SER A 954 47.34 -16.18 -15.56
C SER A 954 46.45 -15.10 -16.18
N GLY A 955 47.06 -13.99 -16.59
CA GLY A 955 46.41 -12.97 -17.41
C GLY A 955 46.06 -13.51 -18.79
N GLY A 956 44.90 -13.10 -19.31
CA GLY A 956 44.44 -13.46 -20.64
C GLY A 956 45.29 -12.82 -21.73
N ALA A 957 45.45 -13.52 -22.86
CA ALA A 957 46.09 -12.99 -24.05
C ALA A 957 45.24 -11.86 -24.67
N GLY A 958 45.87 -10.71 -24.95
CA GLY A 958 45.25 -9.56 -25.60
C GLY A 958 46.26 -8.43 -25.82
N THR A 959 45.80 -7.28 -26.30
CA THR A 959 46.65 -6.09 -26.52
C THR A 959 46.07 -4.85 -25.83
N PRO A 960 46.56 -4.47 -24.63
CA PRO A 960 47.61 -5.15 -23.83
C PRO A 960 47.13 -6.48 -23.20
N PRO A 961 48.05 -7.43 -22.87
CA PRO A 961 47.71 -8.63 -22.11
C PRO A 961 47.16 -8.28 -20.72
N GLY A 962 46.31 -9.17 -20.18
CA GLY A 962 45.87 -9.07 -18.79
C GLY A 962 47.03 -9.30 -17.81
N THR A 963 46.90 -8.78 -16.59
CA THR A 963 47.89 -9.03 -15.53
C THR A 963 47.66 -10.40 -14.88
N ASP A 964 48.73 -11.10 -14.52
CA ASP A 964 48.66 -12.31 -13.69
C ASP A 964 48.18 -11.95 -12.27
N GLY A 965 47.38 -12.82 -11.67
CA GLY A 965 47.01 -12.74 -10.26
C GLY A 965 48.19 -13.08 -9.36
N ALA A 966 48.18 -12.60 -8.12
CA ALA A 966 49.18 -12.97 -7.13
C ALA A 966 48.97 -14.42 -6.66
N ALA A 967 50.05 -15.13 -6.33
CA ALA A 967 49.94 -16.36 -5.55
C ALA A 967 49.37 -16.05 -4.16
N GLY A 968 48.70 -17.02 -3.55
CA GLY A 968 48.26 -16.91 -2.17
C GLY A 968 49.43 -16.77 -1.19
N ALA A 969 49.12 -16.42 0.06
CA ALA A 969 50.11 -16.41 1.13
C ALA A 969 50.20 -17.79 1.79
N THR A 970 51.38 -18.14 2.31
CA THR A 970 51.57 -19.27 3.24
C THR A 970 51.88 -18.76 4.64
N SER A 971 51.41 -19.46 5.68
CA SER A 971 51.67 -19.13 7.09
C SER A 971 51.63 -20.39 7.97
N GLY A 972 52.63 -20.60 8.82
CA GLY A 972 52.63 -21.71 9.79
C GLY A 972 52.62 -23.10 9.13
N ALA A 973 53.76 -23.59 8.65
CA ALA A 973 53.88 -24.90 8.02
C ALA A 973 53.51 -26.06 8.97
N ALA A 974 53.75 -25.90 10.28
CA ALA A 974 53.23 -26.78 11.32
C ALA A 974 51.99 -26.16 11.99
N ILE A 975 52.16 -24.96 12.57
CA ILE A 975 51.17 -24.33 13.44
C ILE A 975 50.87 -22.90 12.97
N GLU A 976 49.60 -22.61 12.73
CA GLU A 976 49.07 -21.25 12.64
C GLU A 976 48.12 -21.02 13.83
N SER A 977 48.29 -19.94 14.60
CA SER A 977 47.38 -19.63 15.71
C SER A 977 47.03 -18.14 15.81
N GLY A 978 45.74 -17.84 15.85
CA GLY A 978 45.22 -16.51 16.15
C GLY A 978 45.15 -16.17 17.65
N ALA A 979 45.34 -17.15 18.54
CA ALA A 979 45.13 -17.07 19.98
C ALA A 979 46.41 -17.43 20.76
N SER A 980 46.32 -17.39 22.10
CA SER A 980 47.46 -17.74 22.96
C SER A 980 47.82 -19.21 22.79
N THR A 981 49.09 -19.48 22.46
CA THR A 981 49.58 -20.85 22.24
C THR A 981 50.71 -21.18 23.21
N LEU A 982 50.48 -22.23 24.01
CA LEU A 982 51.47 -22.83 24.88
C LEU A 982 52.01 -24.10 24.23
N VAL A 983 53.30 -24.09 23.86
CA VAL A 983 54.01 -25.27 23.36
C VAL A 983 55.00 -25.72 24.40
N ASN A 984 54.91 -26.98 24.83
CA ASN A 984 55.77 -27.52 25.88
C ASN A 984 56.35 -28.88 25.53
N THR A 985 57.65 -29.07 25.80
CA THR A 985 58.35 -30.36 25.69
C THR A 985 58.04 -31.10 24.37
N SER A 986 57.98 -30.35 23.27
CA SER A 986 57.52 -30.83 21.96
C SER A 986 58.58 -30.64 20.87
N VAL A 987 58.44 -31.39 19.78
CA VAL A 987 59.33 -31.34 18.61
C VAL A 987 58.59 -30.74 17.42
N VAL A 988 59.17 -29.73 16.77
CA VAL A 988 58.66 -29.17 15.51
C VAL A 988 59.79 -29.12 14.48
N ALA A 989 59.76 -30.00 13.48
CA ALA A 989 60.87 -30.13 12.53
C ALA A 989 60.47 -30.55 11.11
N GLY A 990 61.19 -30.09 10.09
CA GLY A 990 61.04 -30.57 8.71
C GLY A 990 59.78 -30.08 8.00
N ASN A 991 59.10 -29.10 8.56
CA ASN A 991 57.88 -28.53 7.99
C ASN A 991 58.25 -27.59 6.83
N GLN A 992 57.45 -27.58 5.77
CA GLN A 992 57.81 -26.98 4.48
C GLN A 992 56.74 -26.01 3.97
N GLY A 993 57.19 -25.06 3.13
CA GLY A 993 56.31 -24.12 2.43
C GLY A 993 56.06 -22.79 3.14
N GLY A 994 56.67 -22.57 4.30
CA GLY A 994 56.65 -21.33 5.06
C GLY A 994 57.39 -21.48 6.38
N ASP A 995 57.30 -20.47 7.24
CA ASP A 995 57.76 -20.53 8.63
C ASP A 995 57.01 -21.67 9.37
N SER A 996 57.71 -22.48 10.17
CA SER A 996 57.11 -23.62 10.89
C SER A 996 55.96 -23.19 11.83
N CYS A 997 56.10 -22.08 12.53
CA CYS A 997 55.06 -21.51 13.39
C CYS A 997 54.75 -20.06 13.03
N SER A 998 53.48 -19.67 13.07
CA SER A 998 53.05 -18.28 12.86
C SER A 998 51.79 -17.98 13.67
N GLY A 999 51.64 -16.74 14.16
CA GLY A 999 50.52 -16.38 15.04
C GLY A 999 50.77 -15.39 16.17
N ALA A 1000 49.71 -15.11 16.93
CA ALA A 1000 49.72 -14.13 18.03
C ALA A 1000 50.01 -14.78 19.39
N GLY A 1001 51.26 -14.69 19.87
CA GLY A 1001 51.58 -14.95 21.28
C GLY A 1001 51.87 -16.42 21.61
N PHE A 1002 53.00 -16.90 21.11
CA PHE A 1002 53.62 -18.14 21.58
C PHE A 1002 54.31 -17.93 22.94
N SER A 1003 53.94 -18.71 23.95
CA SER A 1003 54.58 -18.70 25.27
C SER A 1003 55.37 -19.98 25.52
N LEU A 1004 56.58 -19.83 26.08
CA LEU A 1004 57.43 -20.94 26.53
C LEU A 1004 57.13 -21.30 27.98
N ARG A 1005 56.98 -22.60 28.27
CA ARG A 1005 57.12 -23.12 29.64
C ARG A 1005 58.34 -24.03 29.84
N SER A 1006 58.85 -24.75 28.82
CA SER A 1006 60.06 -25.63 28.91
C SER A 1006 60.81 -25.78 27.56
N GLU A 1007 61.80 -26.70 27.50
CA GLU A 1007 62.83 -26.85 26.45
C GLU A 1007 62.37 -27.48 25.10
N ASN A 1008 61.40 -26.92 24.35
CA ASN A 1008 61.02 -27.44 23.01
C ASN A 1008 62.22 -27.61 22.06
N GLN A 1009 62.21 -28.61 21.18
CA GLN A 1009 63.19 -28.79 20.11
C GLN A 1009 62.60 -28.38 18.77
N VAL A 1010 63.21 -27.42 18.09
CA VAL A 1010 62.70 -26.87 16.84
C VAL A 1010 63.82 -26.74 15.81
N ASP A 1011 63.55 -26.84 14.52
CA ASP A 1011 64.57 -26.63 13.47
C ASP A 1011 64.52 -25.24 12.82
N ASP A 1012 63.52 -24.44 13.18
CA ASP A 1012 63.30 -23.08 12.73
C ASP A 1012 62.94 -22.15 13.91
N ILE A 1013 63.43 -20.91 13.85
CA ILE A 1013 63.28 -19.87 14.88
C ILE A 1013 61.86 -19.29 14.96
N SER A 1014 61.02 -19.55 13.96
CA SER A 1014 59.62 -19.15 13.97
C SER A 1014 58.83 -19.79 15.12
N CYS A 1015 59.26 -20.98 15.56
CA CYS A 1015 58.70 -21.67 16.71
C CYS A 1015 59.50 -21.36 18.00
N PRO A 1016 58.81 -21.24 19.15
CA PRO A 1016 59.49 -21.04 20.44
C PRO A 1016 60.22 -22.33 20.89
N GLY A 1017 61.56 -22.33 20.93
CA GLY A 1017 62.34 -23.48 21.42
C GLY A 1017 63.85 -23.37 21.22
N ASN A 1018 64.55 -24.45 21.57
CA ASN A 1018 65.95 -24.68 21.25
C ASN A 1018 66.09 -25.06 19.78
N VAL A 1019 66.78 -24.22 19.00
CA VAL A 1019 66.92 -24.42 17.56
C VAL A 1019 68.07 -25.38 17.26
N SER A 1020 67.78 -26.54 16.65
CA SER A 1020 68.80 -27.50 16.16
C SER A 1020 68.62 -27.79 14.67
N ALA A 1021 69.71 -27.70 13.90
CA ALA A 1021 69.67 -27.90 12.45
C ALA A 1021 69.61 -29.40 12.10
N GLY A 1022 68.73 -29.77 11.17
CA GLY A 1022 68.67 -31.14 10.62
C GLY A 1022 67.81 -32.12 11.42
N LEU A 1023 67.10 -31.67 12.45
CA LEU A 1023 66.20 -32.47 13.29
C LEU A 1023 65.23 -33.37 12.50
N ALA A 1024 64.74 -32.90 11.34
CA ALA A 1024 63.80 -33.67 10.52
C ALA A 1024 64.37 -35.01 10.02
N MET A 1025 65.66 -35.05 9.67
CA MET A 1025 66.33 -36.27 9.20
C MET A 1025 66.60 -37.27 10.32
N GLU A 1026 66.31 -36.87 11.56
CA GLU A 1026 66.50 -37.66 12.76
C GLU A 1026 65.21 -38.36 13.19
N PHE A 1027 64.14 -38.34 12.39
CA PHE A 1027 62.92 -39.12 12.59
C PHE A 1027 62.71 -40.12 11.46
N ALA A 1028 62.12 -41.26 11.78
CA ALA A 1028 61.70 -42.25 10.79
C ALA A 1028 60.34 -42.85 11.15
N PRO A 1029 59.52 -43.25 10.16
CA PRO A 1029 58.28 -43.96 10.41
C PRO A 1029 58.57 -45.31 11.07
N ILE A 1030 57.71 -45.73 12.00
CA ILE A 1030 57.88 -47.00 12.71
C ILE A 1030 57.52 -48.16 11.76
N VAL A 1031 58.52 -48.89 11.28
CA VAL A 1031 58.34 -50.06 10.40
C VAL A 1031 58.26 -51.35 11.24
N TYR A 1032 57.23 -51.50 12.08
CA TYR A 1032 56.97 -52.74 12.83
C TYR A 1032 55.65 -53.38 12.41
N GLY A 1033 55.66 -54.16 11.32
CA GLY A 1033 54.70 -55.25 11.06
C GLY A 1033 53.20 -54.94 10.96
N MET A 1034 52.77 -53.71 11.19
CA MET A 1034 51.46 -53.12 10.96
C MET A 1034 51.72 -51.67 10.52
N ASP A 1035 50.84 -51.12 9.68
CA ASP A 1035 50.90 -49.76 9.15
C ASP A 1035 50.87 -48.71 10.27
N SER A 1036 51.99 -48.53 10.98
CA SER A 1036 52.07 -47.61 12.12
C SER A 1036 52.18 -46.17 11.59
N PRO A 1037 51.25 -45.29 11.96
CA PRO A 1037 51.24 -43.88 11.56
C PRO A 1037 52.30 -43.06 12.33
N ASN A 1038 52.95 -43.64 13.33
CA ASN A 1038 53.83 -42.91 14.23
C ASN A 1038 55.26 -42.79 13.68
N TYR A 1039 55.92 -41.69 14.03
CA TYR A 1039 57.31 -41.43 13.73
C TYR A 1039 58.11 -41.43 15.03
N GLN A 1040 59.24 -42.11 15.01
CA GLN A 1040 60.16 -42.20 16.15
C GLN A 1040 61.46 -41.46 15.84
N PRO A 1041 62.11 -40.86 16.85
CA PRO A 1041 63.47 -40.39 16.69
C PRO A 1041 64.40 -41.57 16.37
N LEU A 1042 65.36 -41.36 15.48
CA LEU A 1042 66.42 -42.30 15.19
C LEU A 1042 67.33 -42.44 16.42
N PRO A 1043 67.92 -43.63 16.65
CA PRO A 1043 68.98 -43.79 17.64
C PRO A 1043 70.06 -42.72 17.45
N ASN A 1044 70.48 -42.07 18.54
CA ASN A 1044 71.55 -41.07 18.59
C ASN A 1044 71.21 -39.71 17.94
N SER A 1045 69.93 -39.41 17.76
CA SER A 1045 69.46 -38.07 17.39
C SER A 1045 69.78 -37.04 18.49
N VAL A 1046 69.84 -35.74 18.14
CA VAL A 1046 70.02 -34.69 19.16
C VAL A 1046 68.80 -34.56 20.08
N VAL A 1047 67.64 -35.06 19.64
CA VAL A 1047 66.42 -35.18 20.47
C VAL A 1047 66.63 -36.19 21.60
N VAL A 1048 67.45 -37.23 21.36
CA VAL A 1048 67.82 -38.28 22.34
C VAL A 1048 68.94 -37.80 23.29
N ASP A 1049 69.85 -36.90 22.86
CA ASP A 1049 71.12 -36.57 23.57
C ASP A 1049 71.15 -35.20 24.30
N THR A 1050 70.05 -34.42 24.35
CA THR A 1050 70.07 -33.04 24.87
C THR A 1050 69.82 -32.86 26.39
N SER A 1051 70.01 -33.88 27.24
CA SER A 1051 69.67 -33.80 28.68
C SER A 1051 70.78 -33.23 29.60
N PRO A 1052 70.60 -32.02 30.16
CA PRO A 1052 70.87 -31.77 31.57
C PRO A 1052 69.58 -31.84 32.38
N ASP A 1053 69.60 -32.58 33.50
CA ASP A 1053 68.50 -32.75 34.48
C ASP A 1053 67.63 -31.48 34.67
N CYS A 1054 66.51 -31.39 33.95
CA CYS A 1054 65.56 -30.30 34.10
C CYS A 1054 64.60 -30.61 35.27
N LEU A 1055 64.76 -29.84 36.35
CA LEU A 1055 63.81 -29.79 37.46
C LEU A 1055 62.52 -29.11 36.99
N ASP A 1056 61.47 -29.88 36.68
CA ASP A 1056 60.12 -29.32 36.53
C ASP A 1056 59.62 -28.86 37.91
N ALA A 1057 59.43 -27.55 38.03
CA ALA A 1057 58.78 -26.93 39.16
C ALA A 1057 57.52 -26.19 38.70
N THR A 1058 56.53 -26.85 38.06
CA THR A 1058 55.10 -26.50 38.21
C THR A 1058 54.13 -27.44 37.45
N GLY A 1059 53.42 -28.30 38.19
CA GLY A 1059 51.97 -28.50 38.05
C GLY A 1059 51.38 -29.01 36.72
N MET A 1060 52.15 -29.65 35.85
CA MET A 1060 51.60 -30.34 34.68
C MET A 1060 51.13 -31.78 34.99
N GLU A 1061 50.21 -32.28 34.15
CA GLU A 1061 49.80 -33.69 34.16
C GLU A 1061 50.99 -34.56 33.74
N VAL A 1062 51.42 -35.46 34.62
CA VAL A 1062 52.53 -36.40 34.35
C VAL A 1062 52.00 -37.49 33.44
N VAL A 1063 52.53 -37.58 32.22
CA VAL A 1063 52.30 -38.73 31.35
C VAL A 1063 53.34 -39.80 31.72
N GLU A 1064 52.88 -40.96 32.18
CA GLU A 1064 53.79 -42.05 32.60
C GLU A 1064 54.34 -42.84 31.40
N ASP A 1065 53.60 -42.91 30.30
CA ASP A 1065 53.95 -43.66 29.08
C ASP A 1065 53.95 -42.78 27.82
N ASP A 1066 54.72 -43.14 26.80
CA ASP A 1066 54.69 -42.53 25.47
C ASP A 1066 53.55 -43.09 24.58
N GLN A 1067 53.43 -42.64 23.33
CA GLN A 1067 52.40 -43.16 22.41
C GLN A 1067 52.53 -44.65 22.05
N LEU A 1068 53.64 -45.31 22.41
CA LEU A 1068 53.84 -46.75 22.24
C LEU A 1068 53.49 -47.54 23.52
N GLY A 1069 53.09 -46.85 24.60
CA GLY A 1069 52.89 -47.45 25.90
C GLY A 1069 54.20 -47.82 26.61
N ALA A 1070 55.31 -47.20 26.20
CA ALA A 1070 56.59 -47.35 26.88
C ALA A 1070 56.74 -46.29 27.98
N ILE A 1071 57.21 -46.71 29.16
CA ILE A 1071 57.39 -45.82 30.31
C ILE A 1071 58.42 -44.75 29.97
N ARG A 1072 58.04 -43.49 30.13
CA ARG A 1072 58.94 -42.34 29.96
C ARG A 1072 60.03 -42.36 31.06
N PRO A 1073 61.32 -42.10 30.74
CA PRO A 1073 62.42 -42.20 31.70
C PRO A 1073 62.18 -41.36 32.96
N MET A 1074 62.37 -41.93 34.15
CA MET A 1074 62.25 -41.20 35.43
C MET A 1074 63.62 -41.01 36.07
N THR A 1075 63.84 -39.84 36.68
CA THR A 1075 65.00 -39.61 37.56
C THR A 1075 64.89 -40.46 38.84
N ASN A 1076 66.03 -40.61 39.53
CA ASN A 1076 66.15 -41.39 40.77
C ASN A 1076 65.41 -40.69 41.94
N GLY A 1077 64.08 -40.82 41.97
CA GLY A 1077 63.17 -40.08 42.84
C GLY A 1077 61.70 -40.06 42.40
N GLY A 1078 61.37 -40.61 41.22
CA GLY A 1078 60.00 -40.65 40.69
C GLY A 1078 59.54 -39.34 40.04
N VAL A 1079 60.48 -38.46 39.71
CA VAL A 1079 60.24 -37.24 38.91
C VAL A 1079 60.64 -37.57 37.47
N PRO A 1080 59.79 -37.32 36.45
CA PRO A 1080 60.14 -37.57 35.05
C PRO A 1080 61.47 -36.91 34.68
N ALA A 1081 62.36 -37.63 34.01
CA ALA A 1081 63.46 -37.01 33.26
C ALA A 1081 62.87 -36.47 31.95
N CYS A 1082 63.45 -35.40 31.38
CA CYS A 1082 62.87 -34.75 30.20
C CYS A 1082 62.97 -35.63 28.94
N ASP A 1083 61.80 -35.98 28.41
CA ASP A 1083 61.56 -36.66 27.13
C ASP A 1083 60.91 -35.64 26.19
N PHE A 1084 61.32 -35.58 24.92
CA PHE A 1084 60.80 -34.63 23.93
C PHE A 1084 59.91 -35.31 22.89
N GLY A 1085 58.70 -34.75 22.72
CA GLY A 1085 57.76 -35.25 21.71
C GLY A 1085 56.96 -36.46 22.17
N ALA A 1086 56.29 -37.09 21.20
CA ALA A 1086 55.23 -38.04 21.46
C ALA A 1086 55.67 -39.52 21.48
N VAL A 1087 56.83 -39.83 20.91
CA VAL A 1087 57.30 -41.21 20.67
C VAL A 1087 58.76 -41.34 21.02
N GLU A 1088 59.11 -42.38 21.80
CA GLU A 1088 60.49 -42.74 22.14
C GLU A 1088 60.77 -44.22 21.79
N LEU A 1089 61.99 -44.53 21.35
CA LEU A 1089 62.42 -45.92 21.20
C LEU A 1089 62.91 -46.43 22.56
N SER A 1090 62.19 -47.39 23.15
CA SER A 1090 62.50 -48.22 24.34
C SER A 1090 63.48 -47.65 25.40
N PRO A 1091 63.19 -47.80 26.71
CA PRO A 1091 64.02 -47.25 27.79
C PRO A 1091 65.50 -47.68 27.78
N GLU A 1092 65.87 -48.74 27.04
CA GLU A 1092 67.26 -49.19 26.89
C GLU A 1092 68.17 -48.17 26.18
N LEU A 1093 67.65 -47.35 25.24
CA LEU A 1093 68.43 -46.33 24.51
C LEU A 1093 68.87 -45.15 25.40
N PHE A 1094 68.27 -45.01 26.57
CA PHE A 1094 68.50 -43.91 27.52
C PHE A 1094 69.04 -44.39 28.88
N SER A 1095 69.26 -45.71 29.03
CA SER A 1095 69.50 -46.34 30.34
C SER A 1095 70.91 -46.21 30.92
N ASP A 1096 71.91 -45.79 30.14
CA ASP A 1096 73.31 -45.78 30.61
C ASP A 1096 74.01 -44.42 30.65
N GLY A 1097 73.41 -43.34 30.14
CA GLY A 1097 73.91 -41.97 30.27
C GLY A 1097 75.35 -41.80 29.79
N PHE A 1098 75.52 -41.23 28.59
CA PHE A 1098 76.75 -41.02 27.81
C PHE A 1098 77.04 -42.10 26.74
N GLU A 1099 76.77 -41.73 25.48
CA GLU A 1099 77.30 -42.36 24.25
C GLU A 1099 78.84 -42.36 24.24
N GLY A 1100 79.42 -43.33 24.93
CA GLY A 1100 80.83 -43.68 24.87
C GLY A 1100 81.06 -44.80 23.87
N ALA A 1101 81.19 -44.46 22.58
CA ALA A 1101 81.84 -45.22 21.51
C ALA A 1101 81.97 -46.74 21.70
N MET A 1102 81.26 -47.53 20.89
CA MET A 1102 81.76 -48.84 20.46
C MET A 1102 82.17 -48.84 18.98
N PRO A 1103 83.40 -49.29 18.64
CA PRO A 1103 83.90 -49.39 17.26
C PRO A 1103 83.27 -50.61 16.55
N PRO A 1104 83.31 -50.67 15.20
CA PRO A 1104 82.57 -51.67 14.43
C PRO A 1104 83.09 -53.09 14.68
N PRO A 1105 82.18 -54.07 14.70
CA PRO A 1105 82.24 -55.16 13.72
C PRO A 1105 80.93 -55.38 12.95
#